data_AF-A0A974B2R5-F1
#
_entry.id   AF-A0A974B2R5-F1
#
_cell.length_a   1.000
_cell.length_b   1.000
_cell.length_c   1.000
_cell.angle_alpha   90.00
_cell.angle_beta   90.00
_cell.angle_gamma   90.00
#
_symmetry.space_group_name_H-M   'P 1'
#
loop_
_entity.id
_entity.type
_entity.pdbx_description
1 polymer ?
#
loop_
_entity_poly.entity_id
_entity_poly.type
_entity_poly.pdbx_seq_one_letter_code
_entity_poly.pdbx_strand_id
1 'polypeptide(L)'
;MVTRLQRLVGNRSVAALMAGQPDGILPVQRDARTPGAVAAITSFAGIDDAERLRLINVVLNQTWVGPSDEAALERIWGSLDAAGLVRFADANPQLWGTCIRRGAHLIGIRPYRDLQNQFRADITALGQHYLRVNEDLVNRELSALGPDLRPPTGEQAGRIAGLQAAAAALSNLQRAQDAARQARVGWRIGDGGDVDPDWTGRPVKYQVPFQAGQPPQLTEEPADVPHGDILLHPTVPYADVHQGREAASQAIVRLTAVNPALYGLVRAGSSIRTEAFVIDNDAGSARTRLTAPLRQALADIATTRGNLGAALDPLDLEPLIRQLYAGQASVGGTRWVGGFAHRAAESAAVGHAIERSLARAALQNVQQIAALLAPFTSGASLLALLAVGATAAGVEAYGSHREAQVLAAAEGAAVSPGTELVTPGSAEHARMNAEADLVAFGLALTALGAEAFAAWRAGAQARRLATEERVRLHHGTDQTGYQGIGPLDRGRIDVTHAAGAHQDLGQGFYLTLEQDTGAVYGLRRGAQRGGGMQHVLTWDVPKADLGVIVDVRRGGPHRAQWEAFLAERPPFPGNRPLPGFETNRALLARAPEQRGVIFDQFLERIGMRSSADTVFAPLGDDVFTGITGGSEGTQVCIRTQRVADRLNQQILTGH
;
A
#
# COMPACT_ATOMS: atom_id res chain seq x y z
N MET A 1 35.33 -15.34 -3.55
CA MET A 1 34.86 -14.21 -4.39
C MET A 1 36.01 -13.27 -4.77
N VAL A 2 36.87 -12.86 -3.84
CA VAL A 2 38.07 -12.01 -4.09
C VAL A 2 39.08 -12.64 -5.07
N THR A 3 39.31 -13.95 -4.98
CA THR A 3 40.19 -14.71 -5.91
C THR A 3 39.59 -14.82 -7.34
N ARG A 4 38.28 -14.63 -7.50
CA ARG A 4 37.58 -14.61 -8.80
C ARG A 4 37.70 -13.23 -9.47
N LEU A 5 37.67 -12.14 -8.68
CA LEU A 5 37.88 -10.77 -9.15
C LEU A 5 39.33 -10.51 -9.57
N GLN A 6 40.32 -11.07 -8.86
CA GLN A 6 41.74 -10.96 -9.25
C GLN A 6 42.07 -11.67 -10.57
N ARG A 7 41.39 -12.78 -10.90
CA ARG A 7 41.53 -13.47 -12.21
C ARG A 7 40.91 -12.71 -13.38
N LEU A 8 39.84 -11.96 -13.13
CA LEU A 8 39.15 -11.15 -14.14
C LEU A 8 39.99 -9.96 -14.63
N VAL A 9 40.77 -9.36 -13.73
CA VAL A 9 41.68 -8.25 -14.07
C VAL A 9 42.93 -8.77 -14.81
N GLY A 10 43.45 -9.95 -14.44
CA GLY A 10 44.61 -10.55 -15.11
C GLY A 10 44.36 -10.94 -16.58
N ASN A 11 43.17 -11.47 -16.90
CA ASN A 11 42.86 -11.94 -18.25
C ASN A 11 42.64 -10.81 -19.28
N ARG A 12 42.19 -9.63 -18.85
CA ARG A 12 42.04 -8.46 -19.74
C ARG A 12 43.38 -7.89 -20.20
N SER A 13 44.39 -7.91 -19.34
CA SER A 13 45.73 -7.38 -19.63
C SER A 13 46.49 -8.24 -20.65
N VAL A 14 46.27 -9.56 -20.64
CA VAL A 14 46.92 -10.49 -21.59
C VAL A 14 46.26 -10.44 -22.97
N ALA A 15 44.94 -10.28 -23.05
CA ALA A 15 44.24 -10.09 -24.31
C ALA A 15 44.60 -8.77 -25.01
N ALA A 16 44.85 -7.70 -24.25
CA ALA A 16 45.27 -6.41 -24.80
C ALA A 16 46.74 -6.43 -25.30
N LEU A 17 47.60 -7.27 -24.73
CA LEU A 17 49.00 -7.38 -25.16
C LEU A 17 49.18 -8.17 -26.47
N MET A 18 48.17 -8.94 -26.90
CA MET A 18 48.22 -9.76 -28.13
C MET A 18 47.54 -9.10 -29.35
N ALA A 19 46.98 -7.90 -29.22
CA ALA A 19 46.23 -7.23 -30.29
C ALA A 19 47.11 -6.34 -31.23
N GLY A 20 48.42 -6.55 -31.24
CA GLY A 20 49.37 -5.71 -31.97
C GLY A 20 49.89 -6.29 -33.28
N GLN A 21 49.02 -6.73 -34.20
CA GLN A 21 49.38 -6.92 -35.62
C GLN A 21 48.15 -6.76 -36.52
N PRO A 22 48.19 -5.88 -37.55
CA PRO A 22 47.10 -5.75 -38.51
C PRO A 22 47.23 -6.85 -39.58
N ASP A 23 46.88 -8.09 -39.21
CA ASP A 23 46.80 -9.18 -40.17
C ASP A 23 45.48 -9.09 -40.93
N GLY A 24 45.60 -9.11 -42.27
CA GLY A 24 44.47 -9.18 -43.18
C GLY A 24 43.52 -10.30 -42.77
N ILE A 25 42.23 -10.06 -42.98
CA ILE A 25 41.14 -11.03 -42.75
C ILE A 25 41.48 -12.28 -43.59
N LEU A 26 42.19 -13.24 -42.98
CA LEU A 26 42.42 -14.53 -43.59
C LEU A 26 41.03 -15.17 -43.78
N PRO A 27 40.74 -15.74 -44.96
CA PRO A 27 39.48 -16.44 -45.18
C PRO A 27 39.34 -17.51 -44.09
N VAL A 28 38.14 -17.61 -43.51
CA VAL A 28 37.80 -18.64 -42.51
C VAL A 28 38.41 -19.96 -42.98
N GLN A 29 39.36 -20.51 -42.21
CA GLN A 29 39.90 -21.83 -42.50
C GLN A 29 38.79 -22.85 -42.24
N ARG A 30 37.98 -23.11 -43.27
CA ARG A 30 36.86 -24.05 -43.25
C ARG A 30 37.29 -25.49 -42.93
N ASP A 31 38.59 -25.76 -42.88
CA ASP A 31 39.16 -27.08 -42.57
C ASP A 31 39.75 -27.22 -41.16
N ALA A 32 39.37 -26.36 -40.20
CA ALA A 32 39.79 -26.55 -38.80
C ALA A 32 39.26 -27.88 -38.22
N ARG A 33 40.17 -28.85 -38.00
CA ARG A 33 39.87 -30.21 -37.52
C ARG A 33 40.36 -30.50 -36.10
N THR A 34 41.05 -29.58 -35.46
CA THR A 34 41.57 -29.73 -34.09
C THR A 34 41.08 -28.58 -33.20
N PRO A 35 40.93 -28.77 -31.88
CA PRO A 35 40.53 -27.71 -30.97
C PRO A 35 41.39 -26.45 -31.10
N GLY A 36 42.73 -26.62 -31.13
CA GLY A 36 43.67 -25.52 -31.31
C GLY A 36 43.50 -24.76 -32.63
N ALA A 37 43.17 -25.45 -33.73
CA ALA A 37 42.87 -24.78 -35.00
C ALA A 37 41.58 -23.97 -34.95
N VAL A 38 40.54 -24.48 -34.25
CA VAL A 38 39.30 -23.74 -34.05
C VAL A 38 39.52 -22.53 -33.13
N ALA A 39 40.31 -22.70 -32.06
CA ALA A 39 40.65 -21.63 -31.14
C ALA A 39 41.48 -20.51 -31.78
N ALA A 40 42.24 -20.81 -32.83
CA ALA A 40 42.99 -19.81 -33.60
C ALA A 40 42.09 -18.95 -34.51
N ILE A 41 40.84 -19.34 -34.77
CA ILE A 41 39.90 -18.55 -35.57
C ILE A 41 39.46 -17.31 -34.78
N THR A 42 39.69 -16.14 -35.37
CA THR A 42 39.39 -14.83 -34.78
C THR A 42 37.97 -14.34 -35.10
N SER A 43 37.38 -14.81 -36.20
CA SER A 43 36.02 -14.47 -36.62
C SER A 43 35.27 -15.67 -37.20
N PHE A 44 34.03 -15.84 -36.75
CA PHE A 44 33.09 -16.86 -37.27
C PHE A 44 31.94 -16.22 -38.07
N ALA A 45 32.11 -14.97 -38.52
CA ALA A 45 31.11 -14.30 -39.34
C ALA A 45 30.94 -15.04 -40.69
N GLY A 46 29.69 -15.24 -41.10
CA GLY A 46 29.36 -15.83 -42.42
C GLY A 46 29.44 -17.36 -42.51
N ILE A 47 29.75 -18.09 -41.43
CA ILE A 47 29.61 -19.56 -41.42
C ILE A 47 28.15 -19.96 -41.23
N ASP A 48 27.74 -21.03 -41.93
CA ASP A 48 26.41 -21.62 -41.78
C ASP A 48 26.26 -22.43 -40.49
N ASP A 49 25.03 -22.86 -40.20
CA ASP A 49 24.69 -23.58 -38.96
C ASP A 49 25.32 -24.99 -38.91
N ALA A 50 25.58 -25.62 -40.06
CA ALA A 50 26.20 -26.95 -40.11
C ALA A 50 27.70 -26.88 -39.78
N GLU A 51 28.40 -25.90 -40.37
CA GLU A 51 29.80 -25.62 -40.08
C GLU A 51 29.97 -25.19 -38.63
N ARG A 52 29.06 -24.35 -38.12
CA ARG A 52 29.02 -23.94 -36.71
C ARG A 52 28.90 -25.13 -35.76
N LEU A 53 27.96 -26.05 -36.00
CA LEU A 53 27.80 -27.26 -35.21
C LEU A 53 29.06 -28.15 -35.24
N ARG A 54 29.65 -28.33 -36.42
CA ARG A 54 30.89 -29.09 -36.59
C ARG A 54 32.03 -28.50 -35.76
N LEU A 55 32.24 -27.19 -35.82
CA LEU A 55 33.33 -26.51 -35.07
C LEU A 55 33.13 -26.62 -33.56
N ILE A 56 31.89 -26.47 -33.07
CA ILE A 56 31.57 -26.68 -31.65
C ILE A 56 31.91 -28.12 -31.25
N ASN A 57 31.52 -29.11 -32.06
CA ASN A 57 31.80 -30.51 -31.77
C ASN A 57 33.31 -30.83 -31.75
N VAL A 58 34.12 -30.21 -32.63
CA VAL A 58 35.59 -30.33 -32.59
C VAL A 58 36.12 -29.83 -31.23
N VAL A 59 35.64 -28.69 -30.76
CA VAL A 59 36.08 -28.10 -29.48
C VAL A 59 35.59 -28.90 -28.28
N LEU A 60 34.40 -29.52 -28.35
CA LEU A 60 33.85 -30.34 -27.27
C LEU A 60 34.45 -31.76 -27.22
N ASN A 61 34.97 -32.28 -28.34
CA ASN A 61 35.53 -33.63 -28.47
C ASN A 61 36.97 -33.73 -27.92
N GLN A 62 37.16 -33.35 -26.67
CA GLN A 62 38.42 -33.45 -25.93
C GLN A 62 38.14 -33.69 -24.44
N THR A 63 39.10 -34.26 -23.71
CA THR A 63 38.93 -34.57 -22.28
C THR A 63 38.70 -33.32 -21.44
N TRP A 64 39.44 -32.25 -21.73
CA TRP A 64 39.37 -30.96 -21.06
C TRP A 64 39.24 -29.84 -22.10
N VAL A 65 38.29 -28.92 -21.87
CA VAL A 65 38.14 -27.69 -22.68
C VAL A 65 38.91 -26.61 -21.93
N GLY A 66 40.02 -26.15 -22.51
CA GLY A 66 40.87 -25.14 -21.89
C GLY A 66 40.34 -23.71 -22.09
N PRO A 67 40.93 -22.70 -21.43
CA PRO A 67 40.46 -21.31 -21.53
C PRO A 67 40.38 -20.75 -22.97
N SER A 68 41.34 -21.10 -23.82
CA SER A 68 41.35 -20.69 -25.24
C SER A 68 40.19 -21.31 -26.03
N ASP A 69 39.82 -22.54 -25.69
CA ASP A 69 38.74 -23.29 -26.32
C ASP A 69 37.37 -22.80 -25.81
N GLU A 70 37.24 -22.49 -24.51
CA GLU A 70 36.07 -21.82 -23.93
C GLU A 70 35.79 -20.49 -24.66
N ALA A 71 36.84 -19.68 -24.86
CA ALA A 71 36.74 -18.44 -25.62
C ALA A 71 36.38 -18.66 -27.09
N ALA A 72 36.82 -19.78 -27.70
CA ALA A 72 36.42 -20.15 -29.05
C ALA A 72 34.91 -20.47 -29.11
N LEU A 73 34.40 -21.26 -28.15
CA LEU A 73 32.96 -21.52 -28.02
C LEU A 73 32.17 -20.22 -27.88
N GLU A 74 32.61 -19.30 -27.01
CA GLU A 74 31.99 -17.99 -26.84
C GLU A 74 31.98 -17.17 -28.13
N ARG A 75 33.07 -17.17 -28.91
CA ARG A 75 33.13 -16.49 -30.22
C ARG A 75 32.21 -17.14 -31.25
N ILE A 76 32.10 -18.47 -31.27
CA ILE A 76 31.23 -19.21 -32.19
C ILE A 76 29.75 -18.91 -31.91
N TRP A 77 29.33 -18.97 -30.65
CA TRP A 77 27.96 -18.64 -30.24
C TRP A 77 27.70 -17.13 -30.39
N GLY A 78 28.69 -16.30 -30.04
CA GLY A 78 28.63 -14.85 -30.12
C GLY A 78 28.62 -14.29 -31.55
N SER A 79 28.90 -15.11 -32.58
CA SER A 79 28.81 -14.68 -33.99
C SER A 79 27.38 -14.67 -34.53
N LEU A 80 26.43 -15.29 -33.82
CA LEU A 80 25.02 -15.29 -34.19
C LEU A 80 24.38 -13.93 -33.83
N ASP A 81 23.33 -13.52 -34.52
CA ASP A 81 22.41 -12.50 -33.99
C ASP A 81 21.41 -13.16 -33.01
N ALA A 82 20.56 -12.37 -32.36
CA ALA A 82 19.59 -12.93 -31.38
C ALA A 82 18.63 -13.95 -32.02
N ALA A 83 18.15 -13.68 -33.24
CA ALA A 83 17.26 -14.58 -33.98
C ALA A 83 17.97 -15.88 -34.40
N GLY A 84 19.20 -15.78 -34.91
CA GLY A 84 20.05 -16.91 -35.24
C GLY A 84 20.45 -17.72 -34.02
N LEU A 85 20.67 -17.08 -32.88
CA LEU A 85 20.93 -17.76 -31.61
C LEU A 85 19.75 -18.63 -31.20
N VAL A 86 18.52 -18.08 -31.22
CA VAL A 86 17.30 -18.84 -30.89
C VAL A 86 17.15 -20.03 -31.85
N ARG A 87 17.21 -19.78 -33.17
CA ARG A 87 17.08 -20.83 -34.19
C ARG A 87 18.10 -21.94 -34.00
N PHE A 88 19.38 -21.59 -33.84
CA PHE A 88 20.48 -22.55 -33.74
C PHE A 88 20.41 -23.34 -32.42
N ALA A 89 20.08 -22.68 -31.31
CA ALA A 89 19.93 -23.33 -30.02
C ALA A 89 18.70 -24.24 -29.94
N ASP A 90 17.59 -23.88 -30.58
CA ASP A 90 16.39 -24.73 -30.64
C ASP A 90 16.61 -25.97 -31.52
N ALA A 91 17.38 -25.84 -32.59
CA ALA A 91 17.81 -26.99 -33.39
C ALA A 91 18.79 -27.91 -32.64
N ASN A 92 19.49 -27.40 -31.62
CA ASN A 92 20.53 -28.11 -30.86
C ASN A 92 20.36 -27.93 -29.34
N PRO A 93 19.25 -28.38 -28.74
CA PRO A 93 18.81 -27.96 -27.40
C PRO A 93 19.78 -28.33 -26.27
N GLN A 94 20.56 -29.39 -26.42
CA GLN A 94 21.54 -29.82 -25.41
C GLN A 94 22.89 -29.09 -25.53
N LEU A 95 23.21 -28.53 -26.70
CA LEU A 95 24.55 -28.07 -27.02
C LEU A 95 24.95 -26.85 -26.17
N TRP A 96 24.02 -25.90 -26.02
CA TRP A 96 24.21 -24.71 -25.18
C TRP A 96 24.59 -25.07 -23.74
N GLY A 97 23.79 -25.93 -23.09
CA GLY A 97 24.05 -26.38 -21.72
C GLY A 97 25.33 -27.18 -21.59
N THR A 98 25.69 -27.98 -22.61
CA THR A 98 26.98 -28.69 -22.65
C THR A 98 28.15 -27.73 -22.71
N CYS A 99 28.11 -26.70 -23.56
CA CYS A 99 29.17 -25.68 -23.62
C CYS A 99 29.35 -24.97 -22.27
N ILE A 100 28.26 -24.58 -21.60
CA ILE A 100 28.32 -23.95 -20.26
C ILE A 100 28.93 -24.90 -19.23
N ARG A 101 28.48 -26.17 -19.17
CA ARG A 101 29.05 -27.18 -18.25
C ARG A 101 30.53 -27.43 -18.48
N ARG A 102 31.01 -27.20 -19.70
CA ARG A 102 32.41 -27.33 -20.10
C ARG A 102 33.21 -26.04 -19.94
N GLY A 103 32.64 -25.01 -19.33
CA GLY A 103 33.33 -23.79 -18.89
C GLY A 103 33.02 -22.53 -19.69
N ALA A 104 32.38 -22.63 -20.85
CA ALA A 104 32.12 -21.45 -21.69
C ALA A 104 31.13 -20.47 -21.01
N HIS A 105 31.47 -19.19 -20.97
CA HIS A 105 30.67 -18.14 -20.34
C HIS A 105 29.59 -17.58 -21.28
N LEU A 106 28.73 -18.48 -21.79
CA LEU A 106 27.75 -18.14 -22.83
C LEU A 106 26.66 -17.16 -22.36
N ILE A 107 26.41 -17.04 -21.06
CA ILE A 107 25.45 -16.05 -20.53
C ILE A 107 25.91 -14.60 -20.71
N GLY A 108 27.21 -14.37 -20.93
CA GLY A 108 27.79 -13.04 -21.11
C GLY A 108 27.85 -12.55 -22.55
N ILE A 109 27.55 -13.41 -23.54
CA ILE A 109 27.70 -13.06 -24.95
C ILE A 109 26.62 -12.05 -25.36
N ARG A 110 26.99 -11.14 -26.28
CA ARG A 110 26.10 -10.07 -26.75
C ARG A 110 24.74 -10.58 -27.25
N PRO A 111 24.64 -11.60 -28.12
CA PRO A 111 23.35 -12.06 -28.64
C PRO A 111 22.39 -12.58 -27.56
N TYR A 112 22.92 -13.21 -26.51
CA TYR A 112 22.12 -13.68 -25.37
C TYR A 112 21.62 -12.50 -24.52
N ARG A 113 22.49 -11.52 -24.25
CA ARG A 113 22.08 -10.28 -23.58
C ARG A 113 21.07 -9.48 -24.38
N ASP A 114 21.22 -9.41 -25.70
CA ASP A 114 20.28 -8.73 -26.60
C ASP A 114 18.90 -9.40 -26.52
N LEU A 115 18.85 -10.74 -26.43
CA LEU A 115 17.62 -11.50 -26.20
C LEU A 115 16.99 -11.20 -24.83
N GLN A 116 17.78 -11.13 -23.74
CA GLN A 116 17.28 -10.74 -22.42
C GLN A 116 16.77 -9.29 -22.39
N ASN A 117 17.44 -8.38 -23.09
CA ASN A 117 17.02 -6.99 -23.23
C ASN A 117 15.73 -6.87 -24.04
N GLN A 118 15.58 -7.67 -25.10
CA GLN A 118 14.34 -7.76 -25.87
C GLN A 118 13.18 -8.21 -24.98
N PHE A 119 13.40 -9.18 -24.07
CA PHE A 119 12.38 -9.62 -23.12
C PHE A 119 11.93 -8.47 -22.19
N ARG A 120 12.88 -7.72 -21.61
CA ARG A 120 12.57 -6.53 -20.79
C ARG A 120 11.80 -5.46 -21.58
N ALA A 121 12.20 -5.23 -22.83
CA ALA A 121 11.52 -4.29 -23.72
C ALA A 121 10.08 -4.74 -24.03
N ASP A 122 9.87 -6.03 -24.27
CA ASP A 122 8.56 -6.61 -24.54
C ASP A 122 7.61 -6.51 -23.33
N ILE A 123 8.10 -6.77 -22.12
CA ILE A 123 7.33 -6.55 -20.88
C ILE A 123 6.97 -5.08 -20.71
N THR A 124 7.93 -4.19 -20.96
CA THR A 124 7.72 -2.72 -20.88
C THR A 124 6.66 -2.27 -21.87
N ALA A 125 6.75 -2.73 -23.12
CA ALA A 125 5.78 -2.41 -24.16
C ALA A 125 4.38 -2.94 -23.83
N LEU A 126 4.28 -4.15 -23.27
CA LEU A 126 3.02 -4.72 -22.80
C LEU A 126 2.42 -3.90 -21.65
N GLY A 127 3.22 -3.52 -20.66
CA GLY A 127 2.80 -2.66 -19.56
C GLY A 127 2.31 -1.29 -20.06
N GLN A 128 3.03 -0.65 -20.99
CA GLN A 128 2.61 0.61 -21.63
C GLN A 128 1.32 0.45 -22.44
N HIS A 129 1.11 -0.70 -23.09
CA HIS A 129 -0.13 -1.00 -23.78
C HIS A 129 -1.30 -1.07 -22.80
N TYR A 130 -1.17 -1.82 -21.69
CA TYR A 130 -2.22 -1.90 -20.67
C TYR A 130 -2.50 -0.59 -19.98
N LEU A 131 -1.48 0.21 -19.64
CA LEU A 131 -1.69 1.55 -19.10
C LEU A 131 -2.50 2.46 -20.04
N ARG A 132 -2.31 2.36 -21.36
CA ARG A 132 -3.11 3.10 -22.34
C ARG A 132 -4.55 2.59 -22.44
N VAL A 133 -4.74 1.27 -22.54
CA VAL A 133 -6.08 0.65 -22.58
C VAL A 133 -6.88 1.02 -21.33
N ASN A 134 -6.23 1.01 -20.17
CA ASN A 134 -6.81 1.39 -18.89
C ASN A 134 -7.17 2.88 -18.83
N GLU A 135 -6.29 3.76 -19.31
CA GLU A 135 -6.56 5.20 -19.40
C GLU A 135 -7.76 5.49 -20.31
N ASP A 136 -7.83 4.86 -21.49
CA ASP A 136 -8.95 5.00 -22.42
C ASP A 136 -10.27 4.53 -21.82
N LEU A 137 -10.25 3.41 -21.08
CA LEU A 137 -11.42 2.89 -20.38
C LEU A 137 -11.89 3.85 -19.28
N VAL A 138 -10.99 4.35 -18.44
CA VAL A 138 -11.33 5.29 -17.37
C VAL A 138 -11.89 6.60 -17.93
N ASN A 139 -11.26 7.16 -18.96
CA ASN A 139 -11.73 8.39 -19.61
C ASN A 139 -13.11 8.21 -20.23
N ARG A 140 -13.39 7.04 -20.84
CA ARG A 140 -14.72 6.70 -21.35
C ARG A 140 -15.77 6.64 -20.25
N GLU A 141 -15.47 5.98 -19.13
CA GLU A 141 -16.40 5.89 -17.99
C GLU A 141 -16.65 7.26 -17.35
N LEU A 142 -15.60 8.06 -17.14
CA LEU A 142 -15.73 9.44 -16.64
C LEU A 142 -16.55 10.32 -17.57
N SER A 143 -16.33 10.23 -18.89
CA SER A 143 -17.11 10.97 -19.88
C SER A 143 -18.59 10.59 -19.83
N ALA A 144 -18.88 9.30 -19.73
CA ALA A 144 -20.25 8.80 -19.71
C ALA A 144 -21.01 9.13 -18.41
N LEU A 145 -20.31 9.29 -17.29
CA LEU A 145 -20.88 9.77 -16.02
C LEU A 145 -21.10 11.29 -16.01
N GLY A 146 -20.42 12.03 -16.88
CA GLY A 146 -20.52 13.48 -16.99
C GLY A 146 -19.69 14.26 -15.95
N PRO A 147 -19.59 15.59 -16.10
CA PRO A 147 -18.75 16.43 -15.24
C PRO A 147 -19.36 16.65 -13.86
N ASP A 148 -18.54 16.55 -12.80
CA ASP A 148 -18.98 16.69 -11.40
C ASP A 148 -19.68 18.01 -11.07
N LEU A 149 -19.31 19.10 -11.73
CA LEU A 149 -19.80 20.45 -11.44
C LEU A 149 -21.22 20.72 -11.98
N ARG A 150 -21.81 19.81 -12.76
CA ARG A 150 -23.16 19.96 -13.33
C ARG A 150 -24.07 18.87 -12.79
N PRO A 151 -25.32 19.15 -12.41
CA PRO A 151 -26.26 18.10 -12.05
C PRO A 151 -26.30 16.98 -13.10
N PRO A 152 -26.34 15.69 -12.71
CA PRO A 152 -26.48 14.60 -13.67
C PRO A 152 -27.74 14.77 -14.53
N THR A 153 -27.64 14.48 -15.82
CA THR A 153 -28.82 14.36 -16.68
C THR A 153 -29.69 13.18 -16.24
N GLY A 154 -30.95 13.11 -16.69
CA GLY A 154 -31.84 11.98 -16.36
C GLY A 154 -31.25 10.62 -16.78
N GLU A 155 -30.57 10.56 -17.93
CA GLU A 155 -29.85 9.38 -18.41
C GLU A 155 -28.67 9.02 -17.49
N GLN A 156 -27.87 10.01 -17.09
CA GLN A 156 -26.75 9.81 -16.17
C GLN A 156 -27.24 9.33 -14.79
N ALA A 157 -28.31 9.93 -14.27
CA ALA A 157 -28.92 9.51 -13.02
C ALA A 157 -29.44 8.06 -13.11
N GLY A 158 -30.09 7.68 -14.21
CA GLY A 158 -30.52 6.31 -14.47
C GLY A 158 -29.36 5.31 -14.51
N ARG A 159 -28.25 5.68 -15.18
CA ARG A 159 -27.02 4.86 -15.19
C ARG A 159 -26.41 4.73 -13.80
N ILE A 160 -26.32 5.82 -13.03
CA ILE A 160 -25.80 5.81 -11.66
C ILE A 160 -26.64 4.88 -10.78
N ALA A 161 -27.96 4.94 -10.87
CA ALA A 161 -28.86 4.03 -10.14
C ALA A 161 -28.63 2.56 -10.53
N GLY A 162 -28.43 2.26 -11.82
CA GLY A 162 -28.04 0.92 -12.27
C GLY A 162 -26.70 0.44 -11.69
N LEU A 163 -25.72 1.34 -11.61
CA LEU A 163 -24.42 1.06 -10.99
C LEU A 163 -24.52 0.87 -9.47
N GLN A 164 -25.40 1.59 -8.78
CA GLN A 164 -25.66 1.38 -7.34
C GLN A 164 -26.24 0.00 -7.07
N ALA A 165 -27.16 -0.48 -7.92
CA ALA A 165 -27.68 -1.85 -7.80
C ALA A 165 -26.59 -2.91 -7.97
N ALA A 166 -25.69 -2.74 -8.95
CA ALA A 166 -24.53 -3.62 -9.11
C ALA A 166 -23.53 -3.49 -7.95
N ALA A 167 -23.32 -2.28 -7.43
CA ALA A 167 -22.44 -2.02 -6.29
C ALA A 167 -22.94 -2.66 -4.98
N ALA A 168 -24.24 -2.90 -4.83
CA ALA A 168 -24.77 -3.64 -3.68
C ALA A 168 -24.23 -5.09 -3.65
N ALA A 169 -24.19 -5.75 -4.81
CA ALA A 169 -23.55 -7.06 -4.94
C ALA A 169 -22.04 -6.99 -4.67
N LEU A 170 -21.37 -5.94 -5.17
CA LEU A 170 -19.96 -5.70 -4.89
C LEU A 170 -19.68 -5.55 -3.39
N SER A 171 -20.48 -4.74 -2.68
CA SER A 171 -20.33 -4.52 -1.23
C SER A 171 -20.42 -5.83 -0.45
N ASN A 172 -21.35 -6.73 -0.80
CA ASN A 172 -21.45 -8.06 -0.18
C ASN A 172 -20.17 -8.90 -0.41
N LEU A 173 -19.64 -8.89 -1.63
CA LEU A 173 -18.41 -9.62 -1.97
C LEU A 173 -17.19 -9.04 -1.24
N GLN A 174 -17.09 -7.72 -1.14
CA GLN A 174 -16.04 -7.04 -0.37
C GLN A 174 -16.17 -7.34 1.13
N ARG A 175 -17.38 -7.42 1.70
CA ARG A 175 -17.58 -7.85 3.09
C ARG A 175 -17.05 -9.27 3.32
N ALA A 176 -17.24 -10.18 2.37
CA ALA A 176 -16.66 -11.51 2.46
C ALA A 176 -15.12 -11.48 2.45
N GLN A 177 -14.51 -10.63 1.62
CA GLN A 177 -13.05 -10.42 1.62
C GLN A 177 -12.56 -9.75 2.92
N ASP A 178 -13.29 -8.79 3.47
CA ASP A 178 -13.01 -8.13 4.76
C ASP A 178 -13.05 -9.15 5.91
N ALA A 179 -14.10 -9.97 5.95
CA ALA A 179 -14.24 -11.04 6.92
C ALA A 179 -13.12 -12.08 6.78
N ALA A 180 -12.75 -12.45 5.55
CA ALA A 180 -11.62 -13.35 5.31
C ALA A 180 -10.32 -12.78 5.88
N ARG A 181 -10.01 -11.49 5.66
CA ARG A 181 -8.81 -10.83 6.22
C ARG A 181 -8.75 -10.86 7.76
N GLN A 182 -9.91 -10.84 8.41
CA GLN A 182 -10.01 -10.85 9.87
C GLN A 182 -10.02 -12.27 10.47
N ALA A 183 -10.23 -13.31 9.65
CA ALA A 183 -10.27 -14.68 10.12
C ALA A 183 -8.91 -15.15 10.65
N ARG A 184 -8.90 -15.85 11.78
CA ARG A 184 -7.71 -16.55 12.29
C ARG A 184 -7.66 -17.94 11.67
N VAL A 185 -6.55 -18.29 11.03
CA VAL A 185 -6.50 -19.50 10.17
C VAL A 185 -5.45 -20.52 10.58
N GLY A 186 -4.79 -20.29 11.70
CA GLY A 186 -3.80 -21.19 12.27
C GLY A 186 -2.90 -20.46 13.25
N TRP A 187 -1.69 -20.98 13.41
CA TRP A 187 -0.75 -20.56 14.44
C TRP A 187 0.65 -20.37 13.88
N ARG A 188 1.43 -19.52 14.56
CA ARG A 188 2.89 -19.45 14.45
C ARG A 188 3.51 -19.52 15.85
N ILE A 189 4.74 -20.00 15.92
CA ILE A 189 5.56 -19.92 17.15
C ILE A 189 6.47 -18.70 17.00
N GLY A 190 6.53 -17.83 18.02
CA GLY A 190 7.42 -16.67 18.05
C GLY A 190 8.88 -17.08 18.25
N ASP A 191 9.80 -16.33 17.65
CA ASP A 191 11.22 -16.71 17.48
C ASP A 191 12.08 -16.43 18.74
N GLY A 192 11.48 -16.42 19.94
CA GLY A 192 12.16 -16.23 21.23
C GLY A 192 12.54 -14.77 21.58
N GLY A 193 12.44 -13.83 20.64
CA GLY A 193 12.47 -12.38 20.92
C GLY A 193 11.12 -11.82 21.38
N ASP A 194 10.04 -12.51 21.00
CA ASP A 194 8.69 -12.32 21.50
C ASP A 194 8.59 -13.03 22.87
N VAL A 195 8.83 -12.29 23.96
CA VAL A 195 8.81 -12.82 25.33
C VAL A 195 7.38 -13.11 25.80
N ASP A 196 7.18 -14.21 26.53
CA ASP A 196 5.90 -14.47 27.20
C ASP A 196 5.53 -13.32 28.17
N PRO A 197 4.25 -13.17 28.58
CA PRO A 197 3.83 -12.12 29.50
C PRO A 197 4.62 -12.07 30.82
N ASP A 198 5.23 -13.20 31.18
CA ASP A 198 6.02 -13.42 32.40
C ASP A 198 7.53 -13.24 32.16
N TRP A 199 7.94 -12.79 30.97
CA TRP A 199 9.32 -12.52 30.54
C TRP A 199 10.27 -13.71 30.68
N THR A 200 9.76 -14.94 30.56
CA THR A 200 10.55 -16.16 30.82
C THR A 200 11.51 -16.55 29.68
N GLY A 201 11.42 -15.87 28.53
CA GLY A 201 12.17 -16.20 27.31
C GLY A 201 11.69 -17.49 26.63
N ARG A 202 10.53 -18.03 27.05
CA ARG A 202 9.91 -19.19 26.39
C ARG A 202 9.29 -18.79 25.06
N PRO A 203 9.32 -19.67 24.05
CA PRO A 203 8.56 -19.45 22.83
C PRO A 203 7.07 -19.35 23.17
N VAL A 204 6.39 -18.40 22.54
CA VAL A 204 4.93 -18.22 22.64
C VAL A 204 4.27 -18.47 21.29
N LYS A 205 3.00 -18.86 21.30
CA LYS A 205 2.19 -19.07 20.09
C LYS A 205 1.27 -17.88 19.84
N TYR A 206 1.10 -17.55 18.56
CA TYR A 206 0.22 -16.49 18.09
C TYR A 206 -0.76 -17.01 17.05
N GLN A 207 -2.00 -16.53 17.09
CA GLN A 207 -2.97 -16.78 16.05
C GLN A 207 -2.66 -15.93 14.82
N VAL A 208 -2.41 -16.57 13.68
CA VAL A 208 -2.12 -15.84 12.45
C VAL A 208 -3.42 -15.45 11.75
N PRO A 209 -3.58 -14.17 11.35
CA PRO A 209 -4.69 -13.77 10.50
C PRO A 209 -4.50 -14.38 9.10
N PHE A 210 -5.59 -14.53 8.36
CA PHE A 210 -5.53 -15.01 6.99
C PHE A 210 -4.70 -14.09 6.10
N GLN A 211 -3.76 -14.70 5.38
CA GLN A 211 -2.99 -14.07 4.32
C GLN A 211 -3.09 -14.90 3.04
N ALA A 212 -3.55 -14.27 1.96
CA ALA A 212 -3.72 -14.97 0.69
C ALA A 212 -2.37 -15.46 0.15
N GLY A 213 -2.30 -16.73 -0.24
CA GLY A 213 -1.07 -17.37 -0.74
C GLY A 213 -0.02 -17.73 0.32
N GLN A 214 -0.23 -17.39 1.59
CA GLN A 214 0.64 -17.77 2.70
C GLN A 214 -0.13 -18.59 3.73
N PRO A 215 -0.06 -19.94 3.66
CA PRO A 215 -0.67 -20.78 4.67
C PRO A 215 0.00 -20.55 6.04
N PRO A 216 -0.72 -20.75 7.15
CA PRO A 216 -0.14 -20.67 8.49
C PRO A 216 1.00 -21.69 8.65
N GLN A 217 1.95 -21.40 9.53
CA GLN A 217 3.03 -22.35 9.86
C GLN A 217 2.46 -23.64 10.46
N LEU A 218 1.44 -23.51 11.32
CA LEU A 218 0.78 -24.60 12.00
C LEU A 218 -0.73 -24.47 11.83
N THR A 219 -1.39 -25.52 11.36
CA THR A 219 -2.85 -25.56 11.23
C THR A 219 -3.54 -25.94 12.54
N GLU A 220 -2.85 -26.68 13.39
CA GLU A 220 -3.31 -27.10 14.71
C GLU A 220 -2.63 -26.28 15.81
N GLU A 221 -3.32 -26.10 16.94
CA GLU A 221 -2.78 -25.38 18.09
C GLU A 221 -1.69 -26.22 18.79
N PRO A 222 -0.47 -25.67 18.99
CA PRO A 222 0.55 -26.33 19.80
C PRO A 222 0.11 -26.42 21.27
N ALA A 223 -0.08 -27.63 21.81
CA ALA A 223 -0.60 -27.82 23.16
C ALA A 223 0.30 -27.23 24.26
N ASP A 224 1.62 -27.37 24.13
CA ASP A 224 2.59 -27.05 25.18
C ASP A 224 3.25 -25.67 25.06
N VAL A 225 2.76 -24.81 24.17
CA VAL A 225 3.30 -23.47 23.95
C VAL A 225 2.34 -22.43 24.54
N PRO A 226 2.78 -21.54 25.44
CA PRO A 226 1.93 -20.50 26.02
C PRO A 226 1.47 -19.48 24.96
N HIS A 227 0.30 -18.88 25.18
CA HIS A 227 -0.26 -17.87 24.28
C HIS A 227 0.45 -16.53 24.44
N GLY A 228 0.84 -15.93 23.32
CA GLY A 228 1.29 -14.53 23.28
C GLY A 228 0.14 -13.54 23.09
N ASP A 229 -1.00 -13.99 22.54
CA ASP A 229 -2.20 -13.17 22.34
C ASP A 229 -3.05 -13.08 23.63
N ILE A 230 -3.48 -11.86 23.98
CA ILE A 230 -4.36 -11.60 25.13
C ILE A 230 -5.80 -12.07 24.84
N LEU A 231 -6.19 -12.09 23.56
CA LEU A 231 -7.54 -12.46 23.11
C LEU A 231 -7.43 -13.55 22.04
N LEU A 232 -8.05 -14.70 22.31
CA LEU A 232 -8.13 -15.81 21.37
C LEU A 232 -9.44 -15.75 20.62
N HIS A 233 -9.36 -15.92 19.30
CA HIS A 233 -10.52 -16.04 18.42
C HIS A 233 -10.66 -17.49 17.93
N PRO A 234 -11.87 -17.96 17.59
CA PRO A 234 -12.02 -19.25 16.91
C PRO A 234 -11.20 -19.29 15.61
N THR A 235 -10.44 -20.37 15.42
CA THR A 235 -9.70 -20.59 14.16
C THR A 235 -10.60 -21.26 13.13
N VAL A 236 -10.42 -20.89 11.86
CA VAL A 236 -11.12 -21.46 10.70
C VAL A 236 -10.08 -22.08 9.77
N PRO A 237 -10.33 -23.24 9.12
CA PRO A 237 -9.36 -23.83 8.21
C PRO A 237 -8.93 -22.86 7.10
N TYR A 238 -7.61 -22.72 6.90
CA TYR A 238 -7.04 -21.84 5.87
C TYR A 238 -7.64 -22.09 4.49
N ALA A 239 -7.79 -23.36 4.10
CA ALA A 239 -8.29 -23.76 2.80
C ALA A 239 -9.71 -23.23 2.54
N ASP A 240 -10.58 -23.24 3.55
CA ASP A 240 -11.97 -22.79 3.43
C ASP A 240 -12.04 -21.26 3.26
N VAL A 241 -11.28 -20.53 4.09
CA VAL A 241 -11.18 -19.06 4.00
C VAL A 241 -10.58 -18.65 2.66
N HIS A 242 -9.53 -19.36 2.21
CA HIS A 242 -8.89 -19.13 0.93
C HIS A 242 -9.85 -19.35 -0.24
N GLN A 243 -10.56 -20.49 -0.27
CA GLN A 243 -11.53 -20.80 -1.31
C GLN A 243 -12.67 -19.77 -1.37
N GLY A 244 -13.22 -19.40 -0.21
CA GLY A 244 -14.28 -18.39 -0.13
C GLY A 244 -13.82 -17.03 -0.65
N ARG A 245 -12.61 -16.61 -0.30
CA ARG A 245 -12.01 -15.38 -0.82
C ARG A 245 -11.77 -15.44 -2.33
N GLU A 246 -11.22 -16.53 -2.86
CA GLU A 246 -10.98 -16.68 -4.30
C GLU A 246 -12.29 -16.66 -5.09
N ALA A 247 -13.33 -17.32 -4.60
CA ALA A 247 -14.66 -17.24 -5.20
C ALA A 247 -15.21 -15.80 -5.21
N ALA A 248 -15.04 -15.06 -4.11
CA ALA A 248 -15.42 -13.65 -4.04
C ALA A 248 -14.61 -12.79 -5.03
N SER A 249 -13.30 -12.98 -5.11
CA SER A 249 -12.43 -12.28 -6.06
C SER A 249 -12.85 -12.53 -7.51
N GLN A 250 -13.13 -13.78 -7.88
CA GLN A 250 -13.62 -14.12 -9.23
C GLN A 250 -15.00 -13.51 -9.52
N ALA A 251 -15.88 -13.45 -8.53
CA ALA A 251 -17.19 -12.81 -8.69
C ALA A 251 -17.06 -11.30 -8.89
N ILE A 252 -16.14 -10.64 -8.16
CA ILE A 252 -15.81 -9.23 -8.34
C ILE A 252 -15.28 -8.98 -9.76
N VAL A 253 -14.35 -9.82 -10.23
CA VAL A 253 -13.80 -9.77 -11.61
C VAL A 253 -14.91 -9.84 -12.66
N ARG A 254 -15.86 -10.77 -12.52
CA ARG A 254 -17.00 -10.87 -13.45
C ARG A 254 -17.91 -9.65 -13.38
N LEU A 255 -18.17 -9.14 -12.18
CA LEU A 255 -19.05 -8.00 -11.95
C LEU A 255 -18.48 -6.70 -12.54
N THR A 256 -17.17 -6.45 -12.39
CA THR A 256 -16.52 -5.26 -12.94
C THR A 256 -16.28 -5.35 -14.44
N ALA A 257 -16.11 -6.56 -14.99
CA ALA A 257 -16.04 -6.73 -16.44
C ALA A 257 -17.31 -6.22 -17.16
N VAL A 258 -18.48 -6.38 -16.53
CA VAL A 258 -19.75 -5.85 -17.05
C VAL A 258 -20.10 -4.44 -16.55
N ASN A 259 -19.44 -3.97 -15.48
CA ASN A 259 -19.61 -2.61 -14.92
C ASN A 259 -18.25 -1.93 -14.65
N PRO A 260 -17.52 -1.47 -15.68
CA PRO A 260 -16.17 -0.93 -15.52
C PRO A 260 -16.08 0.29 -14.58
N ALA A 261 -17.13 1.13 -14.52
CA ALA A 261 -17.18 2.26 -13.57
C ALA A 261 -17.01 1.84 -12.10
N LEU A 262 -17.39 0.62 -11.73
CA LEU A 262 -17.26 0.13 -10.35
C LEU A 262 -15.82 -0.24 -9.98
N TYR A 263 -14.90 -0.32 -10.95
CA TYR A 263 -13.53 -0.72 -10.68
C TYR A 263 -12.86 0.19 -9.65
N GLY A 264 -13.12 1.49 -9.71
CA GLY A 264 -12.62 2.44 -8.72
C GLY A 264 -13.04 2.11 -7.28
N LEU A 265 -14.25 1.58 -7.07
CA LEU A 265 -14.73 1.12 -5.76
C LEU A 265 -14.13 -0.23 -5.37
N VAL A 266 -13.90 -1.14 -6.32
CA VAL A 266 -13.16 -2.39 -6.07
C VAL A 266 -11.76 -2.10 -5.56
N ARG A 267 -11.05 -1.19 -6.25
CA ARG A 267 -9.70 -0.77 -5.90
C ARG A 267 -9.61 -0.18 -4.50
N ALA A 268 -10.62 0.58 -4.07
CA ALA A 268 -10.66 1.11 -2.71
C ALA A 268 -10.73 -0.01 -1.64
N GLY A 269 -11.11 -1.24 -2.02
CA GLY A 269 -10.99 -2.44 -1.20
C GLY A 269 -11.78 -2.39 0.11
N SER A 270 -12.82 -1.55 0.16
CA SER A 270 -13.56 -1.22 1.39
C SER A 270 -15.06 -1.35 1.13
N SER A 271 -15.67 -2.36 1.77
CA SER A 271 -17.11 -2.57 1.71
C SER A 271 -17.92 -1.36 2.19
N ILE A 272 -17.43 -0.67 3.22
CA ILE A 272 -18.03 0.56 3.78
C ILE A 272 -18.11 1.68 2.74
N ARG A 273 -17.05 1.89 1.96
CA ARG A 273 -17.05 2.93 0.91
C ARG A 273 -18.03 2.60 -0.21
N THR A 274 -18.09 1.33 -0.60
CA THR A 274 -19.05 0.86 -1.61
C THR A 274 -20.47 0.96 -1.09
N GLU A 275 -20.74 0.61 0.17
CA GLU A 275 -22.05 0.76 0.81
C GLU A 275 -22.49 2.23 0.87
N ALA A 276 -21.57 3.15 1.20
CA ALA A 276 -21.84 4.58 1.18
C ALA A 276 -22.25 5.09 -0.22
N PHE A 277 -21.75 4.50 -1.31
CA PHE A 277 -22.22 4.79 -2.66
C PHE A 277 -23.60 4.17 -2.94
N VAL A 278 -23.85 2.94 -2.47
CA VAL A 278 -25.12 2.23 -2.67
C VAL A 278 -26.30 2.96 -2.02
N ILE A 279 -26.11 3.53 -0.83
CA ILE A 279 -27.17 4.20 -0.08
C ILE A 279 -27.31 5.70 -0.39
N ASP A 280 -26.52 6.23 -1.33
CA ASP A 280 -26.52 7.64 -1.67
C ASP A 280 -27.70 7.98 -2.59
N ASN A 281 -28.73 8.63 -2.04
CA ASN A 281 -29.93 8.98 -2.79
C ASN A 281 -29.74 10.23 -3.68
N ASP A 282 -28.64 10.98 -3.53
CA ASP A 282 -28.34 12.13 -4.38
C ASP A 282 -27.46 11.72 -5.56
N ALA A 283 -28.00 11.78 -6.78
CA ALA A 283 -27.27 11.38 -7.98
C ALA A 283 -25.97 12.17 -8.19
N GLY A 284 -25.93 13.44 -7.76
CA GLY A 284 -24.72 14.27 -7.82
C GLY A 284 -23.62 13.74 -6.90
N SER A 285 -23.94 13.51 -5.63
CA SER A 285 -23.03 12.95 -4.62
C SER A 285 -22.60 11.52 -4.96
N ALA A 286 -23.54 10.67 -5.38
CA ALA A 286 -23.27 9.32 -5.85
C ALA A 286 -22.28 9.32 -7.04
N ARG A 287 -22.47 10.23 -8.02
CA ARG A 287 -21.51 10.41 -9.11
C ARG A 287 -20.13 10.79 -8.58
N THR A 288 -20.02 11.77 -7.68
CA THR A 288 -18.73 12.18 -7.12
C THR A 288 -18.00 11.03 -6.41
N ARG A 289 -18.74 10.20 -5.66
CA ARG A 289 -18.17 8.99 -5.02
C ARG A 289 -17.65 7.98 -6.03
N LEU A 290 -18.30 7.88 -7.18
CA LEU A 290 -17.91 6.98 -8.27
C LEU A 290 -16.74 7.55 -9.11
N THR A 291 -16.73 8.85 -9.41
CA THR A 291 -15.72 9.48 -10.27
C THR A 291 -14.41 9.76 -9.54
N ALA A 292 -14.42 9.99 -8.22
CA ALA A 292 -13.18 10.26 -7.47
C ALA A 292 -12.15 9.11 -7.55
N PRO A 293 -12.51 7.83 -7.31
CA PRO A 293 -11.57 6.72 -7.48
C PRO A 293 -11.10 6.52 -8.93
N LEU A 294 -11.94 6.82 -9.92
CA LEU A 294 -11.56 6.77 -11.34
C LEU A 294 -10.50 7.82 -11.66
N ARG A 295 -10.63 9.04 -11.14
CA ARG A 295 -9.57 10.07 -11.28
C ARG A 295 -8.28 9.68 -10.59
N GLN A 296 -8.39 9.03 -9.42
CA GLN A 296 -7.22 8.47 -8.77
C GLN A 296 -6.56 7.39 -9.63
N ALA A 297 -7.32 6.58 -10.38
CA ALA A 297 -6.74 5.63 -11.33
C ALA A 297 -5.96 6.33 -12.46
N LEU A 298 -6.43 7.48 -12.96
CA LEU A 298 -5.65 8.28 -13.94
C LEU A 298 -4.33 8.80 -13.34
N ALA A 299 -4.36 9.28 -12.09
CA ALA A 299 -3.15 9.74 -11.40
C ALA A 299 -2.15 8.59 -11.20
N ASP A 300 -2.65 7.42 -10.83
CA ASP A 300 -1.86 6.21 -10.66
C ASP A 300 -1.28 5.69 -11.98
N ILE A 301 -2.05 5.73 -13.07
CA ILE A 301 -1.58 5.41 -14.42
C ILE A 301 -0.42 6.34 -14.81
N ALA A 302 -0.56 7.65 -14.55
CA ALA A 302 0.49 8.62 -14.85
C ALA A 302 1.76 8.38 -14.01
N THR A 303 1.63 8.17 -12.70
CA THR A 303 2.74 7.83 -11.81
C THR A 303 3.43 6.54 -12.24
N THR A 304 2.66 5.50 -12.56
CA THR A 304 3.18 4.20 -12.99
C THR A 304 3.93 4.31 -14.30
N ARG A 305 3.36 5.04 -15.28
CA ARG A 305 4.01 5.30 -16.58
C ARG A 305 5.35 6.00 -16.43
N GLY A 306 5.45 6.97 -15.52
CA GLY A 306 6.69 7.69 -15.25
C GLY A 306 7.76 6.85 -14.54
N ASN A 307 7.37 5.75 -13.89
CA ASN A 307 8.30 4.86 -13.16
C ASN A 307 8.59 3.54 -13.88
N LEU A 308 7.82 3.17 -14.91
CA LEU A 308 8.00 1.95 -15.69
C LEU A 308 9.33 1.95 -16.45
N GLY A 309 10.19 0.96 -16.18
CA GLY A 309 11.57 0.92 -16.69
C GLY A 309 12.57 1.73 -15.86
N ALA A 310 12.12 2.38 -14.78
CA ALA A 310 12.96 3.12 -13.84
C ALA A 310 12.85 2.55 -12.42
N ALA A 311 11.99 3.12 -11.56
CA ALA A 311 11.76 2.59 -10.22
C ALA A 311 10.93 1.30 -10.23
N LEU A 312 10.21 1.03 -11.31
CA LEU A 312 9.46 -0.20 -11.55
C LEU A 312 10.20 -1.00 -12.65
N ASP A 313 11.04 -1.96 -12.24
CA ASP A 313 11.78 -2.79 -13.18
C ASP A 313 10.79 -3.71 -13.93
N PRO A 314 10.86 -3.83 -15.27
CA PRO A 314 10.02 -4.73 -16.04
C PRO A 314 10.04 -6.18 -15.54
N LEU A 315 11.15 -6.65 -14.97
CA LEU A 315 11.25 -8.00 -14.44
C LEU A 315 10.55 -8.20 -13.09
N ASP A 316 10.03 -7.13 -12.48
CA ASP A 316 9.13 -7.23 -11.32
C ASP A 316 7.66 -7.38 -11.70
N LEU A 317 7.34 -7.21 -13.00
CA LEU A 317 5.98 -7.25 -13.52
C LEU A 317 5.55 -8.70 -13.77
N GLU A 318 5.58 -9.49 -12.70
CA GLU A 318 5.32 -10.93 -12.71
C GLU A 318 4.00 -11.32 -13.40
N PRO A 319 2.88 -10.58 -13.26
CA PRO A 319 1.69 -10.86 -14.06
C PRO A 319 1.94 -10.79 -15.57
N LEU A 320 2.70 -9.80 -16.05
CA LEU A 320 3.01 -9.65 -17.47
C LEU A 320 3.95 -10.74 -17.98
N ILE A 321 4.95 -11.12 -17.17
CA ILE A 321 5.84 -12.25 -17.45
C ILE A 321 5.03 -13.54 -17.64
N ARG A 322 4.11 -13.83 -16.70
CA ARG A 322 3.23 -15.00 -16.78
C ARG A 322 2.37 -15.00 -18.03
N GLN A 323 1.84 -13.85 -18.44
CA GLN A 323 1.06 -13.75 -19.67
C GLN A 323 1.90 -14.04 -20.92
N LEU A 324 3.11 -13.47 -21.00
CA LEU A 324 4.03 -13.74 -22.11
C LEU A 324 4.43 -15.23 -22.20
N TYR A 325 4.65 -15.87 -21.04
CA TYR A 325 4.90 -17.31 -20.98
C TYR A 325 3.67 -18.16 -21.30
N ALA A 326 2.47 -17.69 -21.00
CA ALA A 326 1.21 -18.34 -21.36
C ALA A 326 0.83 -18.17 -22.84
N GLY A 327 1.62 -17.44 -23.63
CA GLY A 327 1.41 -17.28 -25.06
C GLY A 327 0.74 -16.00 -25.50
N GLN A 328 0.58 -15.03 -24.59
CA GLN A 328 0.33 -13.66 -25.00
C GLN A 328 1.49 -13.18 -25.88
N ALA A 329 1.18 -12.75 -27.09
CA ALA A 329 2.19 -12.17 -27.97
C ALA A 329 2.67 -10.84 -27.36
N SER A 330 3.98 -10.59 -27.40
CA SER A 330 4.46 -9.24 -27.08
C SER A 330 3.94 -8.24 -28.11
N VAL A 331 3.98 -6.95 -27.79
CA VAL A 331 3.59 -5.88 -28.74
C VAL A 331 4.44 -5.94 -30.02
N GLY A 332 5.68 -6.42 -29.93
CA GLY A 332 6.56 -6.66 -31.08
C GLY A 332 6.33 -7.99 -31.81
N GLY A 333 5.38 -8.82 -31.37
CA GLY A 333 5.06 -10.11 -31.97
C GLY A 333 5.93 -11.29 -31.52
N THR A 334 6.94 -11.06 -30.67
CA THR A 334 7.75 -12.13 -30.09
C THR A 334 6.90 -13.03 -29.20
N ARG A 335 7.11 -14.34 -29.32
CA ARG A 335 6.49 -15.33 -28.43
C ARG A 335 7.54 -15.87 -27.47
N TRP A 336 7.24 -15.81 -26.18
CA TRP A 336 8.11 -16.30 -25.11
C TRP A 336 7.65 -17.65 -24.56
N VAL A 337 7.03 -18.46 -25.44
CA VAL A 337 6.43 -19.77 -25.12
C VAL A 337 7.40 -20.87 -25.49
N GLY A 338 8.10 -21.43 -24.50
CA GLY A 338 9.02 -22.55 -24.68
C GLY A 338 10.29 -22.23 -25.50
N GLY A 339 11.06 -23.28 -25.80
CA GLY A 339 12.30 -23.18 -26.57
C GLY A 339 13.41 -22.38 -25.85
N PHE A 340 14.37 -21.89 -26.63
CA PHE A 340 15.55 -21.18 -26.13
C PHE A 340 15.22 -19.75 -25.70
N ALA A 341 14.32 -19.07 -26.40
CA ALA A 341 13.86 -17.73 -26.04
C ALA A 341 13.25 -17.70 -24.63
N HIS A 342 12.36 -18.66 -24.32
CA HIS A 342 11.79 -18.79 -22.97
C HIS A 342 12.85 -19.04 -21.90
N ARG A 343 13.83 -19.92 -22.15
CA ARG A 343 14.94 -20.16 -21.21
C ARG A 343 15.77 -18.90 -20.95
N ALA A 344 16.01 -18.09 -21.97
CA ALA A 344 16.73 -16.82 -21.82
C ALA A 344 15.94 -15.80 -20.99
N ALA A 345 14.63 -15.73 -21.20
CA ALA A 345 13.71 -14.90 -20.42
C ALA A 345 13.63 -15.36 -18.95
N GLU A 346 13.49 -16.66 -18.71
CA GLU A 346 13.49 -17.26 -17.37
C GLU A 346 14.80 -16.97 -16.65
N SER A 347 15.93 -17.14 -17.33
CA SER A 347 17.25 -16.79 -16.80
C SER A 347 17.37 -15.31 -16.46
N ALA A 348 16.75 -14.41 -17.23
CA ALA A 348 16.74 -12.98 -16.90
C ALA A 348 15.93 -12.70 -15.64
N ALA A 349 14.72 -13.27 -15.52
CA ALA A 349 13.86 -13.13 -14.35
C ALA A 349 14.50 -13.71 -13.07
N VAL A 350 15.07 -14.91 -13.16
CA VAL A 350 15.79 -15.55 -12.04
C VAL A 350 17.03 -14.74 -11.66
N GLY A 351 17.82 -14.27 -12.64
CA GLY A 351 18.99 -13.43 -12.37
C GLY A 351 18.63 -12.16 -11.60
N HIS A 352 17.54 -11.49 -12.01
CA HIS A 352 17.01 -10.31 -11.34
C HIS A 352 16.51 -10.60 -9.91
N ALA A 353 15.78 -11.69 -9.72
CA ALA A 353 15.32 -12.10 -8.38
C ALA A 353 16.50 -12.36 -7.43
N ILE A 354 17.57 -13.01 -7.93
CA ILE A 354 18.81 -13.23 -7.17
C ILE A 354 19.48 -11.89 -6.84
N GLU A 355 19.64 -10.99 -7.81
CA GLU A 355 20.23 -9.66 -7.60
C GLU A 355 19.46 -8.86 -6.54
N ARG A 356 18.12 -8.88 -6.58
CA ARG A 356 17.27 -8.24 -5.55
C ARG A 356 17.42 -8.88 -4.18
N SER A 357 17.44 -10.22 -4.11
CA SER A 357 17.62 -10.93 -2.85
C SER A 357 18.99 -10.62 -2.23
N LEU A 358 20.05 -10.53 -3.05
CA LEU A 358 21.40 -10.19 -2.62
C LEU A 358 21.50 -8.73 -2.21
N ALA A 359 20.86 -7.80 -2.92
CA ALA A 359 20.82 -6.40 -2.53
C ALA A 359 20.15 -6.21 -1.17
N ARG A 360 19.01 -6.87 -0.93
CA ARG A 360 18.32 -6.88 0.37
C ARG A 360 19.16 -7.53 1.46
N ALA A 361 19.76 -8.69 1.18
CA ALA A 361 20.63 -9.38 2.15
C ALA A 361 21.88 -8.56 2.47
N ALA A 362 22.48 -7.87 1.50
CA ALA A 362 23.64 -7.02 1.74
C ALA A 362 23.31 -5.85 2.67
N LEU A 363 22.15 -5.19 2.46
CA LEU A 363 21.66 -4.12 3.32
C LEU A 363 21.39 -4.62 4.75
N GLN A 364 20.72 -5.76 4.90
CA GLN A 364 20.46 -6.39 6.20
C GLN A 364 21.76 -6.78 6.94
N ASN A 365 22.77 -7.29 6.21
CA ASN A 365 24.06 -7.66 6.80
C ASN A 365 24.89 -6.44 7.23
N VAL A 366 24.79 -5.28 6.55
CA VAL A 366 25.49 -4.06 6.99
C VAL A 366 25.01 -3.65 8.38
N GLN A 367 23.72 -3.78 8.67
CA GLN A 367 23.14 -3.49 9.98
C GLN A 367 23.68 -4.46 11.05
N GLN A 368 23.75 -5.76 10.73
CA GLN A 368 24.29 -6.77 11.64
C GLN A 368 25.79 -6.59 11.91
N ILE A 369 26.60 -6.31 10.88
CA ILE A 369 28.05 -6.08 11.01
C ILE A 369 28.32 -4.83 11.85
N ALA A 370 27.57 -3.74 11.65
CA ALA A 370 27.69 -2.53 12.46
C ALA A 370 27.40 -2.81 13.95
N ALA A 371 26.37 -3.62 14.25
CA ALA A 371 26.05 -4.03 15.62
C ALA A 371 27.11 -4.98 16.23
N LEU A 372 27.70 -5.88 15.42
CA LEU A 372 28.67 -6.88 15.88
C LEU A 372 30.06 -6.28 16.12
N LEU A 373 30.42 -5.22 15.38
CA LEU A 373 31.68 -4.50 15.56
C LEU A 373 31.61 -3.42 16.65
N ALA A 374 30.41 -3.02 17.07
CA ALA A 374 30.21 -1.99 18.08
C ALA A 374 30.98 -2.20 19.40
N PRO A 375 31.12 -3.43 19.96
CA PRO A 375 31.88 -3.66 21.19
C PRO A 375 33.40 -3.52 21.03
N PHE A 376 33.92 -3.56 19.80
CA PHE A 376 35.35 -3.63 19.51
C PHE A 376 35.94 -2.29 19.03
N THR A 377 35.14 -1.24 18.95
CA THR A 377 35.57 0.08 18.46
C THR A 377 35.45 1.14 19.56
N SER A 378 36.52 1.92 19.77
CA SER A 378 36.50 3.07 20.68
C SER A 378 35.65 4.23 20.12
N GLY A 379 35.27 5.17 20.98
CA GLY A 379 34.10 6.05 20.80
C GLY A 379 33.96 6.81 19.47
N ALA A 380 35.05 7.16 18.78
CA ALA A 380 34.95 7.84 17.48
C ALA A 380 34.64 6.88 16.32
N SER A 381 35.24 5.69 16.30
CA SER A 381 35.00 4.68 15.26
C SER A 381 33.64 4.01 15.44
N LEU A 382 33.15 3.91 16.67
CA LEU A 382 31.78 3.48 16.97
C LEU A 382 30.75 4.47 16.40
N LEU A 383 30.93 5.78 16.63
CA LEU A 383 30.05 6.81 16.08
C LEU A 383 30.07 6.83 14.54
N ALA A 384 31.24 6.61 13.93
CA ALA A 384 31.34 6.50 12.47
C ALA A 384 30.58 5.27 11.93
N LEU A 385 30.71 4.11 12.56
CA LEU A 385 29.98 2.89 12.18
C LEU A 385 28.47 3.02 12.37
N LEU A 386 28.04 3.59 13.50
CA LEU A 386 26.63 3.88 13.76
C LEU A 386 26.07 4.93 12.78
N ALA A 387 26.87 5.92 12.38
CA ALA A 387 26.46 6.92 11.39
C ALA A 387 26.32 6.31 10.00
N VAL A 388 27.22 5.38 9.61
CA VAL A 388 27.08 4.59 8.38
C VAL A 388 25.83 3.71 8.44
N GLY A 389 25.58 3.03 9.57
CA GLY A 389 24.40 2.22 9.78
C GLY A 389 23.09 3.02 9.67
N ALA A 390 23.01 4.17 10.34
CA ALA A 390 21.85 5.05 10.25
C ALA A 390 21.69 5.65 8.84
N THR A 391 22.78 6.03 8.15
CA THR A 391 22.70 6.51 6.77
C THR A 391 22.18 5.43 5.83
N ALA A 392 22.67 4.19 5.98
CA ALA A 392 22.20 3.04 5.20
C ALA A 392 20.71 2.76 5.48
N ALA A 393 20.29 2.70 6.75
CA ALA A 393 18.89 2.51 7.12
C ALA A 393 17.99 3.66 6.65
N GLY A 394 18.48 4.90 6.63
CA GLY A 394 17.75 6.06 6.11
C GLY A 394 17.56 6.01 4.59
N VAL A 395 18.59 5.59 3.84
CA VAL A 395 18.50 5.37 2.38
C VAL A 395 17.54 4.22 2.09
N GLU A 396 17.60 3.14 2.86
CA GLU A 396 16.71 1.98 2.75
C GLU A 396 15.25 2.38 3.02
N ALA A 397 14.96 3.04 4.15
CA ALA A 397 13.61 3.50 4.49
C ALA A 397 13.03 4.49 3.46
N TYR A 398 13.87 5.37 2.89
CA TYR A 398 13.43 6.25 1.81
C TYR A 398 13.15 5.46 0.52
N GLY A 399 14.04 4.52 0.17
CA GLY A 399 13.91 3.64 -0.98
C GLY A 399 12.64 2.79 -0.92
N SER A 400 12.38 2.14 0.22
CA SER A 400 11.20 1.29 0.43
C SER A 400 9.91 2.09 0.47
N HIS A 401 9.90 3.31 1.05
CA HIS A 401 8.73 4.18 0.98
C HIS A 401 8.39 4.58 -0.47
N ARG A 402 9.41 4.92 -1.27
CA ARG A 402 9.23 5.22 -2.70
C ARG A 402 8.76 3.98 -3.47
N GLU A 403 9.36 2.83 -3.22
CA GLU A 403 8.96 1.55 -3.82
C GLU A 403 7.48 1.24 -3.51
N ALA A 404 7.06 1.41 -2.25
CA ALA A 404 5.68 1.23 -1.83
C ALA A 404 4.71 2.17 -2.56
N GLN A 405 5.06 3.45 -2.74
CA GLN A 405 4.24 4.39 -3.51
C GLN A 405 4.14 4.01 -4.99
N VAL A 406 5.24 3.59 -5.60
CA VAL A 406 5.28 3.17 -7.02
C VAL A 406 4.47 1.89 -7.22
N LEU A 407 4.59 0.91 -6.31
CA LEU A 407 3.80 -0.32 -6.34
C LEU A 407 2.31 -0.06 -6.08
N ALA A 408 1.97 0.86 -5.17
CA ALA A 408 0.60 1.29 -4.94
C ALA A 408 -0.02 1.93 -6.19
N ALA A 409 0.73 2.80 -6.88
CA ALA A 409 0.29 3.36 -8.15
C ALA A 409 0.16 2.28 -9.23
N ALA A 410 1.12 1.35 -9.34
CA ALA A 410 1.09 0.28 -10.33
C ALA A 410 -0.10 -0.67 -10.13
N GLU A 411 -0.40 -1.02 -8.88
CA GLU A 411 -1.57 -1.82 -8.51
C GLU A 411 -2.87 -1.04 -8.79
N GLY A 412 -2.88 0.26 -8.50
CA GLY A 412 -4.04 1.14 -8.72
C GLY A 412 -4.26 1.60 -10.17
N ALA A 413 -3.32 1.30 -11.09
CA ALA A 413 -3.39 1.62 -12.51
C ALA A 413 -4.09 0.55 -13.37
N ALA A 414 -4.24 -0.67 -12.85
CA ALA A 414 -5.08 -1.69 -13.47
C ALA A 414 -6.55 -1.26 -13.33
N VAL A 415 -7.36 -1.28 -14.40
CA VAL A 415 -8.82 -1.04 -14.32
C VAL A 415 -9.67 -2.10 -15.02
N SER A 416 -9.03 -3.16 -15.49
CA SER A 416 -9.67 -4.32 -16.08
C SER A 416 -8.91 -5.59 -15.67
N PRO A 417 -9.61 -6.70 -15.40
CA PRO A 417 -8.97 -7.99 -15.18
C PRO A 417 -8.01 -8.36 -16.33
N GLY A 418 -6.85 -8.89 -15.99
CA GLY A 418 -5.80 -9.25 -16.96
C GLY A 418 -4.91 -8.09 -17.40
N THR A 419 -5.14 -6.87 -16.91
CA THR A 419 -4.29 -5.70 -17.17
C THR A 419 -3.41 -5.31 -15.98
N GLU A 420 -3.30 -6.19 -14.98
CA GLU A 420 -2.51 -5.97 -13.78
C GLU A 420 -1.02 -5.92 -14.13
N LEU A 421 -0.34 -4.86 -13.68
CA LEU A 421 1.12 -4.73 -13.85
C LEU A 421 1.86 -5.46 -12.72
N VAL A 422 1.31 -5.45 -11.51
CA VAL A 422 1.88 -6.06 -10.32
C VAL A 422 0.88 -7.01 -9.67
N THR A 423 1.37 -8.00 -8.93
CA THR A 423 0.51 -8.93 -8.19
C THR A 423 -0.36 -8.15 -7.18
N PRO A 424 -1.67 -8.43 -7.08
CA PRO A 424 -2.51 -7.82 -6.05
C PRO A 424 -1.96 -8.03 -4.64
N GLY A 425 -1.93 -6.98 -3.81
CA GLY A 425 -1.36 -6.98 -2.47
C GLY A 425 0.14 -6.64 -2.40
N SER A 426 0.84 -6.50 -3.54
CA SER A 426 2.24 -6.07 -3.57
C SER A 426 2.44 -4.69 -2.94
N ALA A 427 1.49 -3.75 -3.14
CA ALA A 427 1.57 -2.43 -2.54
C ALA A 427 1.46 -2.47 -1.01
N GLU A 428 0.55 -3.30 -0.48
CA GLU A 428 0.37 -3.46 0.96
C GLU A 428 1.61 -4.09 1.60
N HIS A 429 2.17 -5.13 0.96
CA HIS A 429 3.40 -5.76 1.43
C HIS A 429 4.59 -4.77 1.42
N ALA A 430 4.75 -4.01 0.35
CA ALA A 430 5.78 -2.98 0.26
C ALA A 430 5.59 -1.87 1.30
N ARG A 431 4.35 -1.48 1.59
CA ARG A 431 4.04 -0.52 2.66
C ARG A 431 4.43 -1.05 4.04
N MET A 432 4.08 -2.30 4.35
CA MET A 432 4.49 -2.94 5.61
C MET A 432 6.02 -3.00 5.74
N ASN A 433 6.74 -3.33 4.67
CA ASN A 433 8.20 -3.30 4.67
C ASN A 433 8.74 -1.88 4.86
N ALA A 434 8.17 -0.88 4.19
CA ALA A 434 8.55 0.51 4.36
C ALA A 434 8.31 1.03 5.79
N GLU A 435 7.22 0.61 6.43
CA GLU A 435 6.95 0.91 7.84
C GLU A 435 7.97 0.21 8.76
N ALA A 436 8.31 -1.05 8.50
CA ALA A 436 9.33 -1.77 9.24
C ALA A 436 10.72 -1.12 9.11
N ASP A 437 11.12 -0.72 7.90
CA ASP A 437 12.39 -0.02 7.64
C ASP A 437 12.42 1.36 8.30
N LEU A 438 11.28 2.06 8.33
CA LEU A 438 11.17 3.34 9.03
C LEU A 438 11.34 3.16 10.55
N VAL A 439 10.78 2.10 11.12
CA VAL A 439 10.99 1.73 12.53
C VAL A 439 12.45 1.35 12.77
N ALA A 440 13.05 0.53 11.91
CA ALA A 440 14.45 0.14 11.99
C ALA A 440 15.40 1.36 11.91
N PHE A 441 15.11 2.32 11.03
CA PHE A 441 15.84 3.58 10.96
C PHE A 441 15.68 4.41 12.24
N GLY A 442 14.46 4.51 12.78
CA GLY A 442 14.21 5.15 14.07
C GLY A 442 15.03 4.53 15.20
N LEU A 443 15.09 3.19 15.26
CA LEU A 443 15.91 2.45 16.21
C LEU A 443 17.41 2.69 15.98
N ALA A 444 17.88 2.69 14.73
CA ALA A 444 19.28 2.99 14.42
C ALA A 444 19.67 4.41 14.88
N LEU A 445 18.77 5.38 14.76
CA LEU A 445 18.98 6.74 15.27
C LEU A 445 19.02 6.81 16.79
N THR A 446 18.31 5.95 17.52
CA THR A 446 18.45 5.89 18.99
C THR A 446 19.85 5.46 19.41
N ALA A 447 20.52 4.60 18.65
CA ALA A 447 21.91 4.21 18.90
C ALA A 447 22.90 5.37 18.71
N LEU A 448 22.56 6.36 17.87
CA LEU A 448 23.32 7.60 17.70
C LEU A 448 23.08 8.66 18.78
N GLY A 449 22.12 8.43 19.68
CA GLY A 449 21.80 9.30 20.80
C GLY A 449 20.39 9.87 20.75
N ALA A 450 19.86 10.22 21.93
CA ALA A 450 18.49 10.71 22.10
C ALA A 450 18.19 11.97 21.29
N GLU A 451 19.18 12.84 21.05
CA GLU A 451 19.03 14.07 20.27
C GLU A 451 18.80 13.81 18.78
N ALA A 452 19.53 12.86 18.18
CA ALA A 452 19.36 12.48 16.78
C ALA A 452 17.98 11.86 16.53
N PHE A 453 17.54 11.00 17.44
CA PHE A 453 16.20 10.44 17.42
C PHE A 453 15.11 11.49 17.66
N ALA A 454 15.30 12.43 18.60
CA ALA A 454 14.37 13.51 18.86
C ALA A 454 14.23 14.46 17.66
N ALA A 455 15.33 14.82 17.01
CA ALA A 455 15.34 15.64 15.80
C ALA A 455 14.64 14.95 14.62
N TRP A 456 14.91 13.66 14.40
CA TRP A 456 14.19 12.88 13.39
C TRP A 456 12.70 12.76 13.73
N ARG A 457 12.34 12.42 14.97
CA ARG A 457 10.94 12.31 15.40
C ARG A 457 10.23 13.65 15.22
N ALA A 458 10.85 14.75 15.59
CA ALA A 458 10.31 16.09 15.38
C ALA A 458 10.13 16.39 13.88
N GLY A 459 11.08 15.99 13.02
CA GLY A 459 10.98 16.17 11.57
C GLY A 459 9.95 15.24 10.89
N ALA A 460 9.83 14.00 11.34
CA ALA A 460 8.83 13.03 10.89
C ALA A 460 7.42 13.45 11.33
N GLN A 461 7.29 13.90 12.57
CA GLN A 461 6.07 14.47 13.12
C GLN A 461 5.71 15.78 12.43
N ALA A 462 6.66 16.68 12.15
CA ALA A 462 6.41 17.90 11.38
C ALA A 462 5.95 17.60 9.95
N ARG A 463 6.54 16.60 9.27
CA ARG A 463 6.09 16.15 7.94
C ARG A 463 4.69 15.56 7.99
N ARG A 464 4.42 14.70 8.97
CA ARG A 464 3.09 14.13 9.21
C ARG A 464 2.06 15.24 9.46
N LEU A 465 2.38 16.17 10.34
CA LEU A 465 1.56 17.35 10.67
C LEU A 465 1.35 18.30 9.48
N ALA A 466 2.32 18.41 8.56
CA ALA A 466 2.19 19.21 7.35
C ALA A 466 1.30 18.56 6.29
N THR A 467 1.15 17.23 6.32
CA THR A 467 0.29 16.48 5.40
C THR A 467 -1.09 16.11 5.99
N GLU A 468 -1.26 16.21 7.31
CA GLU A 468 -2.50 15.84 7.98
C GLU A 468 -3.59 16.92 7.82
N GLU A 469 -4.81 16.48 7.50
CA GLU A 469 -6.00 17.32 7.50
C GLU A 469 -6.19 17.93 8.90
N ARG A 470 -6.21 19.26 8.99
CA ARG A 470 -6.38 19.99 10.25
C ARG A 470 -7.80 20.55 10.37
N VAL A 471 -8.31 20.57 11.59
CA VAL A 471 -9.63 21.08 11.93
C VAL A 471 -9.48 22.23 12.91
N ARG A 472 -10.12 23.35 12.60
CA ARG A 472 -10.20 24.50 13.50
C ARG A 472 -11.46 24.40 14.35
N LEU A 473 -11.29 24.45 15.67
CA LEU A 473 -12.36 24.34 16.65
C LEU A 473 -12.47 25.65 17.43
N HIS A 474 -13.69 26.07 17.74
CA HIS A 474 -13.97 27.32 18.44
C HIS A 474 -14.87 27.11 19.65
N HIS A 475 -14.60 27.81 20.75
CA HIS A 475 -15.41 27.82 21.98
C HIS A 475 -15.72 29.25 22.42
N GLY A 476 -17.00 29.59 22.52
CA GLY A 476 -17.44 30.85 23.10
C GLY A 476 -17.42 30.84 24.61
N THR A 477 -16.75 31.80 25.23
CA THR A 477 -16.71 32.00 26.69
C THR A 477 -16.93 33.47 27.04
N ASP A 478 -17.38 33.72 28.26
CA ASP A 478 -17.64 35.02 28.87
C ASP A 478 -16.53 35.48 29.84
N GLN A 479 -15.48 34.68 29.99
CA GLN A 479 -14.30 34.98 30.80
C GLN A 479 -13.07 35.25 29.92
N THR A 480 -12.15 36.07 30.43
CA THR A 480 -10.89 36.38 29.72
C THR A 480 -9.94 35.20 29.71
N GLY A 481 -9.51 34.80 28.51
CA GLY A 481 -8.54 33.73 28.31
C GLY A 481 -9.06 32.36 28.71
N TYR A 482 -8.14 31.48 29.10
CA TYR A 482 -8.47 30.07 29.37
C TYR A 482 -9.07 29.82 30.75
N GLN A 483 -9.07 30.79 31.65
CA GLN A 483 -9.49 30.65 33.06
C GLN A 483 -10.94 30.18 33.21
N GLY A 484 -11.82 30.54 32.27
CA GLY A 484 -13.23 30.11 32.24
C GLY A 484 -13.51 28.79 31.57
N ILE A 485 -12.49 28.00 31.23
CA ILE A 485 -12.68 26.67 30.69
C ILE A 485 -12.92 25.66 31.82
N GLY A 486 -13.99 24.90 31.64
CA GLY A 486 -14.27 23.67 32.36
C GLY A 486 -15.09 23.88 33.64
N PRO A 487 -15.54 22.79 34.25
CA PRO A 487 -16.17 22.84 35.57
C PRO A 487 -15.15 23.39 36.59
N LEU A 488 -15.59 24.34 37.43
CA LEU A 488 -14.83 24.90 38.57
C LEU A 488 -13.75 25.95 38.24
N ASP A 489 -13.78 26.62 37.07
CA ASP A 489 -12.89 27.74 36.72
C ASP A 489 -11.38 27.42 36.85
N ARG A 490 -11.00 26.17 36.58
CA ARG A 490 -9.61 25.68 36.71
C ARG A 490 -8.76 25.88 35.45
N GLY A 491 -9.33 26.51 34.42
CA GLY A 491 -8.68 26.71 33.14
C GLY A 491 -8.26 25.43 32.41
N ARG A 492 -9.06 24.36 32.54
CA ARG A 492 -8.80 23.05 31.93
C ARG A 492 -10.11 22.42 31.47
N ILE A 493 -10.10 21.84 30.28
CA ILE A 493 -11.19 21.00 29.77
C ILE A 493 -11.17 19.67 30.55
N ASP A 494 -12.19 19.46 31.38
CA ASP A 494 -12.44 18.20 32.09
C ASP A 494 -13.80 17.65 31.66
N VAL A 495 -13.75 16.60 30.84
CA VAL A 495 -14.96 15.95 30.29
C VAL A 495 -15.65 15.08 31.33
N THR A 496 -14.90 14.57 32.31
CA THR A 496 -15.46 13.73 33.39
C THR A 496 -16.37 14.50 34.33
N HIS A 497 -16.11 15.79 34.48
CA HIS A 497 -16.93 16.71 35.27
C HIS A 497 -17.83 17.61 34.40
N ALA A 498 -17.86 17.41 33.08
CA ALA A 498 -18.71 18.19 32.20
C ALA A 498 -20.18 17.92 32.53
N ALA A 499 -20.90 18.95 32.95
CA ALA A 499 -22.35 18.90 33.01
C ALA A 499 -22.92 18.76 31.59
N GLY A 500 -24.05 18.07 31.41
CA GLY A 500 -24.75 18.10 30.13
C GLY A 500 -25.25 16.78 29.58
N ALA A 501 -25.57 15.78 30.42
CA ALA A 501 -26.29 14.59 29.93
C ALA A 501 -27.59 14.94 29.14
N HIS A 502 -28.16 16.11 29.38
CA HIS A 502 -29.33 16.66 28.68
C HIS A 502 -29.00 17.52 27.45
N GLN A 503 -27.72 17.83 27.19
CA GLN A 503 -27.30 18.63 26.04
C GLN A 503 -27.42 17.80 24.75
N ASP A 504 -27.45 18.47 23.59
CA ASP A 504 -27.74 17.87 22.28
C ASP A 504 -26.98 16.57 22.00
N LEU A 505 -25.71 16.50 22.39
CA LEU A 505 -24.80 15.36 22.11
C LEU A 505 -24.34 14.62 23.38
N GLY A 506 -25.06 14.75 24.49
CA GLY A 506 -24.75 14.09 25.76
C GLY A 506 -23.59 14.73 26.53
N GLN A 507 -22.95 13.96 27.40
CA GLN A 507 -21.87 14.48 28.24
C GLN A 507 -20.61 14.75 27.41
N GLY A 508 -20.10 15.98 27.46
CA GLY A 508 -18.89 16.37 26.75
C GLY A 508 -18.55 17.86 26.81
N PHE A 509 -17.44 18.23 26.20
CA PHE A 509 -17.04 19.62 26.01
C PHE A 509 -17.42 20.11 24.61
N TYR A 510 -18.25 21.16 24.56
CA TYR A 510 -18.86 21.64 23.32
C TYR A 510 -18.05 22.76 22.66
N LEU A 511 -17.92 22.63 21.34
CA LEU A 511 -17.14 23.43 20.41
C LEU A 511 -17.96 23.61 19.12
N THR A 512 -17.44 24.40 18.19
CA THR A 512 -17.99 24.58 16.84
C THR A 512 -16.88 24.72 15.82
N LEU A 513 -17.17 24.48 14.54
CA LEU A 513 -16.21 24.72 13.46
C LEU A 513 -16.24 26.16 12.95
N GLU A 514 -17.33 26.89 13.23
CA GLU A 514 -17.53 28.25 12.75
C GLU A 514 -17.25 29.27 13.86
N GLN A 515 -16.33 30.19 13.61
CA GLN A 515 -15.94 31.21 14.59
C GLN A 515 -17.12 32.08 15.02
N ASP A 516 -18.01 32.44 14.09
CA ASP A 516 -19.19 33.27 14.36
C ASP A 516 -20.17 32.57 15.31
N THR A 517 -20.37 31.26 15.13
CA THR A 517 -21.12 30.43 16.07
C THR A 517 -20.49 30.47 17.47
N GLY A 518 -19.16 30.39 17.54
CA GLY A 518 -18.40 30.53 18.77
C GLY A 518 -18.65 31.87 19.46
N ALA A 519 -18.66 32.98 18.70
CA ALA A 519 -18.94 34.32 19.22
C ALA A 519 -20.36 34.42 19.78
N VAL A 520 -21.36 33.84 19.09
CA VAL A 520 -22.75 33.80 19.57
C VAL A 520 -22.88 33.01 20.89
N TYR A 521 -22.14 31.91 21.05
CA TYR A 521 -22.09 31.18 22.32
C TYR A 521 -21.52 32.04 23.45
N GLY A 522 -20.43 32.79 23.20
CA GLY A 522 -19.85 33.72 24.17
C GLY A 522 -20.83 34.82 24.59
N LEU A 523 -21.49 35.44 23.61
CA LEU A 523 -22.55 36.44 23.81
C LEU A 523 -23.66 35.94 24.73
N ARG A 524 -24.23 34.76 24.45
CA ARG A 524 -25.35 34.21 25.23
C ARG A 524 -24.94 33.83 26.65
N ARG A 525 -23.76 33.25 26.83
CA ARG A 525 -23.26 32.89 28.17
C ARG A 525 -23.02 34.13 29.03
N GLY A 526 -22.40 35.16 28.46
CA GLY A 526 -22.21 36.44 29.13
C GLY A 526 -23.53 37.09 29.53
N ALA A 527 -24.54 37.05 28.67
CA ALA A 527 -25.89 37.55 29.00
C ALA A 527 -26.55 36.76 30.14
N GLN A 528 -26.40 35.43 30.17
CA GLN A 528 -26.94 34.58 31.24
C GLN A 528 -26.27 34.83 32.60
N ARG A 529 -25.03 35.31 32.63
CA ARG A 529 -24.27 35.60 33.85
C ARG A 529 -24.25 37.09 34.26
N GLY A 530 -25.07 37.93 33.63
CA GLY A 530 -25.20 39.34 34.01
C GLY A 530 -24.18 40.30 33.38
N GLY A 531 -23.55 39.90 32.27
CA GLY A 531 -22.58 40.70 31.51
C GLY A 531 -21.14 40.28 31.78
N GLY A 532 -20.38 40.04 30.70
CA GLY A 532 -18.97 39.64 30.71
C GLY A 532 -18.31 39.91 29.37
N MET A 533 -16.98 39.98 29.34
CA MET A 533 -16.22 40.14 28.08
C MET A 533 -16.34 38.88 27.23
N GLN A 534 -16.62 39.05 25.95
CA GLN A 534 -16.85 37.93 25.03
C GLN A 534 -15.53 37.50 24.39
N HIS A 535 -15.21 36.23 24.52
CA HIS A 535 -14.02 35.65 23.91
C HIS A 535 -14.37 34.37 23.15
N VAL A 536 -13.71 34.19 22.00
CA VAL A 536 -13.73 32.93 21.25
C VAL A 536 -12.35 32.31 21.34
N LEU A 537 -12.28 31.19 22.04
CA LEU A 537 -11.08 30.37 22.11
C LEU A 537 -11.01 29.51 20.86
N THR A 538 -9.82 29.38 20.28
CA THR A 538 -9.63 28.68 19.01
C THR A 538 -8.52 27.65 19.16
N TRP A 539 -8.76 26.44 18.67
CA TRP A 539 -7.77 25.37 18.56
C TRP A 539 -7.61 25.00 17.10
N ASP A 540 -6.37 24.80 16.67
CA ASP A 540 -6.06 24.23 15.36
C ASP A 540 -5.47 22.84 15.60
N VAL A 541 -6.21 21.79 15.26
CA VAL A 541 -5.94 20.42 15.71
C VAL A 541 -5.85 19.48 14.51
N PRO A 542 -4.82 18.62 14.41
CA PRO A 542 -4.86 17.51 13.45
C PRO A 542 -6.12 16.68 13.66
N LYS A 543 -6.81 16.32 12.57
CA LYS A 543 -8.03 15.50 12.66
C LYS A 543 -7.80 14.16 13.33
N ALA A 544 -6.60 13.59 13.20
CA ALA A 544 -6.19 12.35 13.87
C ALA A 544 -6.15 12.47 15.40
N ASP A 545 -5.89 13.66 15.94
CA ASP A 545 -5.85 13.91 17.38
C ASP A 545 -7.25 13.97 18.01
N LEU A 546 -8.30 14.04 17.18
CA LEU A 546 -9.69 14.01 17.62
C LEU A 546 -10.20 12.58 17.89
N GLY A 547 -9.34 11.57 17.72
CA GLY A 547 -9.67 10.17 18.00
C GLY A 547 -10.71 9.58 17.04
N VAL A 548 -11.59 8.71 17.55
CA VAL A 548 -12.71 8.18 16.79
C VAL A 548 -13.77 9.25 16.64
N ILE A 549 -13.93 9.76 15.42
CA ILE A 549 -14.91 10.80 15.09
C ILE A 549 -16.23 10.16 14.63
N VAL A 550 -17.31 10.46 15.34
CA VAL A 550 -18.68 10.20 14.89
C VAL A 550 -19.23 11.46 14.23
N ASP A 551 -19.19 11.50 12.90
CA ASP A 551 -19.67 12.62 12.10
C ASP A 551 -21.07 12.34 11.50
N VAL A 552 -22.09 12.99 12.09
CA VAL A 552 -23.51 12.93 11.69
C VAL A 552 -23.99 14.18 10.94
N ARG A 553 -23.06 15.03 10.49
CA ARG A 553 -23.37 16.18 9.61
C ARG A 553 -23.82 15.71 8.24
N ARG A 554 -24.40 16.62 7.46
CA ARG A 554 -24.73 16.32 6.06
C ARG A 554 -23.45 15.95 5.29
N GLY A 555 -23.46 14.77 4.67
CA GLY A 555 -22.29 14.19 3.99
C GLY A 555 -21.31 13.44 4.89
N GLY A 556 -21.50 13.46 6.22
CA GLY A 556 -20.69 12.72 7.17
C GLY A 556 -20.93 11.20 7.11
N PRO A 557 -19.90 10.37 7.41
CA PRO A 557 -19.99 8.91 7.32
C PRO A 557 -21.09 8.27 8.18
N HIS A 558 -21.51 8.90 9.28
CA HIS A 558 -22.52 8.35 10.19
C HIS A 558 -23.91 8.97 9.97
N ARG A 559 -24.08 9.87 8.97
CA ARG A 559 -25.35 10.55 8.73
C ARG A 559 -26.49 9.60 8.43
N ALA A 560 -26.26 8.61 7.56
CA ALA A 560 -27.31 7.67 7.17
C ALA A 560 -27.81 6.83 8.35
N GLN A 561 -26.89 6.39 9.21
CA GLN A 561 -27.23 5.66 10.45
C GLN A 561 -27.99 6.54 11.44
N TRP A 562 -27.59 7.81 11.58
CA TRP A 562 -28.30 8.78 12.41
C TRP A 562 -29.73 9.01 11.90
N GLU A 563 -29.92 9.21 10.60
CA GLU A 563 -31.24 9.37 9.98
C GLU A 563 -32.14 8.14 10.16
N ALA A 564 -31.57 6.94 9.99
CA ALA A 564 -32.29 5.69 10.26
C ALA A 564 -32.74 5.62 11.72
N PHE A 565 -31.83 5.91 12.66
CA PHE A 565 -32.15 5.95 14.09
C PHE A 565 -33.23 6.98 14.42
N LEU A 566 -33.20 8.16 13.80
CA LEU A 566 -34.20 9.20 13.98
C LEU A 566 -35.60 8.78 13.53
N ALA A 567 -35.69 7.91 12.52
CA ALA A 567 -36.96 7.35 12.03
C ALA A 567 -37.47 6.16 12.86
N GLU A 568 -36.63 5.56 13.71
CA GLU A 568 -37.01 4.45 14.57
C GLU A 568 -37.96 4.90 15.69
N ARG A 569 -38.77 3.96 16.17
CA ARG A 569 -39.63 4.17 17.33
C ARG A 569 -38.78 4.21 18.60
N PRO A 570 -39.01 5.17 19.52
CA PRO A 570 -38.23 5.23 20.75
C PRO A 570 -38.45 3.97 21.62
N PRO A 571 -37.43 3.52 22.35
CA PRO A 571 -37.52 2.32 23.19
C PRO A 571 -38.31 2.60 24.48
N PHE A 572 -39.62 2.82 24.36
CA PHE A 572 -40.51 2.88 25.51
C PHE A 572 -40.87 1.46 25.97
N PRO A 573 -40.52 1.04 27.19
CA PRO A 573 -40.94 -0.27 27.69
C PRO A 573 -42.48 -0.30 27.84
N GLY A 574 -43.11 -1.26 27.15
CA GLY A 574 -44.49 -1.70 27.43
C GLY A 574 -45.67 -0.85 26.91
N ASN A 575 -45.45 0.33 26.30
CA ASN A 575 -46.56 1.20 25.86
C ASN A 575 -46.52 1.54 24.36
N ARG A 576 -47.72 1.74 23.76
CA ARG A 576 -47.86 2.46 22.48
C ARG A 576 -47.22 3.86 22.65
N PRO A 577 -46.48 4.38 21.66
CA PRO A 577 -45.88 5.70 21.81
C PRO A 577 -47.01 6.72 21.97
N LEU A 578 -46.82 7.71 22.84
CA LEU A 578 -47.77 8.80 22.98
C LEU A 578 -47.94 9.49 21.61
N PRO A 579 -49.15 9.91 21.21
CA PRO A 579 -49.34 10.66 19.96
C PRO A 579 -48.38 11.85 19.87
N GLY A 580 -47.61 11.92 18.79
CA GLY A 580 -46.54 12.90 18.57
C GLY A 580 -45.15 12.49 19.07
N PHE A 581 -44.95 11.24 19.53
CA PHE A 581 -43.67 10.64 19.94
C PHE A 581 -43.41 9.31 19.21
N GLU A 582 -43.92 9.18 17.99
CA GLU A 582 -43.86 7.95 17.20
C GLU A 582 -42.43 7.59 16.76
N THR A 583 -41.55 8.59 16.65
CA THR A 583 -40.16 8.43 16.23
C THR A 583 -39.19 9.14 17.18
N ASN A 584 -37.92 8.72 17.17
CA ASN A 584 -36.85 9.40 17.91
C ASN A 584 -36.72 10.87 17.50
N ARG A 585 -36.92 11.21 16.21
CA ARG A 585 -36.99 12.60 15.73
C ARG A 585 -38.09 13.40 16.41
N ALA A 586 -39.30 12.86 16.47
CA ALA A 586 -40.44 13.53 17.10
C ALA A 586 -40.23 13.70 18.62
N LEU A 587 -39.61 12.70 19.27
CA LEU A 587 -39.21 12.76 20.67
C LEU A 587 -38.17 13.86 20.92
N LEU A 588 -37.10 13.93 20.12
CA LEU A 588 -36.05 14.96 20.23
C LEU A 588 -36.55 16.39 20.04
N ALA A 589 -37.55 16.57 19.15
CA ALA A 589 -38.17 17.86 18.90
C ALA A 589 -39.01 18.34 20.09
N ARG A 590 -39.64 17.42 20.85
CA ARG A 590 -40.58 17.74 21.94
C ARG A 590 -40.01 17.61 23.34
N ALA A 591 -38.90 16.89 23.51
CA ALA A 591 -38.22 16.65 24.78
C ALA A 591 -36.72 17.05 24.65
N PRO A 592 -36.40 18.35 24.52
CA PRO A 592 -35.03 18.82 24.35
C PRO A 592 -34.10 18.38 25.49
N GLU A 593 -34.62 18.17 26.70
CA GLU A 593 -33.89 17.67 27.85
C GLU A 593 -33.45 16.20 27.73
N GLN A 594 -34.01 15.43 26.79
CA GLN A 594 -33.66 14.03 26.53
C GLN A 594 -32.66 13.86 25.39
N ARG A 595 -32.25 14.95 24.71
CA ARG A 595 -31.44 14.85 23.48
C ARG A 595 -30.14 14.09 23.66
N GLY A 596 -29.40 14.39 24.73
CA GLY A 596 -28.15 13.70 25.01
C GLY A 596 -28.31 12.22 25.33
N VAL A 597 -29.36 11.85 26.06
CA VAL A 597 -29.68 10.46 26.38
C VAL A 597 -30.02 9.67 25.11
N ILE A 598 -30.83 10.26 24.24
CA ILE A 598 -31.22 9.64 22.96
C ILE A 598 -30.02 9.56 22.01
N PHE A 599 -29.14 10.56 22.00
CA PHE A 599 -27.90 10.50 21.23
C PHE A 599 -26.95 9.40 21.73
N ASP A 600 -26.85 9.21 23.05
CA ASP A 600 -26.08 8.10 23.63
C ASP A 600 -26.66 6.72 23.24
N GLN A 601 -27.98 6.59 23.11
CA GLN A 601 -28.62 5.38 22.59
C GLN A 601 -28.26 5.14 21.11
N PHE A 602 -28.16 6.21 20.31
CA PHE A 602 -27.65 6.08 18.94
C PHE A 602 -26.20 5.59 18.93
N LEU A 603 -25.33 6.17 19.75
CA LEU A 603 -23.94 5.72 19.86
C LEU A 603 -23.87 4.25 20.30
N GLU A 604 -24.74 3.82 21.22
CA GLU A 604 -24.85 2.42 21.62
C GLU A 604 -25.28 1.52 20.47
N ARG A 605 -26.27 1.96 19.67
CA ARG A 605 -26.78 1.23 18.51
C ARG A 605 -25.73 1.00 17.42
N ILE A 606 -24.81 1.94 17.22
CA ILE A 606 -23.70 1.77 16.28
C ILE A 606 -22.44 1.17 16.92
N GLY A 607 -22.52 0.73 18.19
CA GLY A 607 -21.41 0.10 18.91
C GLY A 607 -20.28 1.07 19.28
N MET A 608 -20.56 2.38 19.35
CA MET A 608 -19.56 3.43 19.58
C MET A 608 -19.73 4.21 20.89
N ARG A 609 -20.64 3.81 21.78
CA ARG A 609 -20.91 4.55 23.04
C ARG A 609 -19.66 4.80 23.88
N SER A 610 -18.77 3.82 24.00
CA SER A 610 -17.53 3.92 24.77
C SER A 610 -16.30 4.32 23.95
N SER A 611 -16.39 4.30 22.62
CA SER A 611 -15.25 4.54 21.73
C SER A 611 -15.31 5.88 21.01
N ALA A 612 -16.47 6.53 20.93
CA ALA A 612 -16.61 7.84 20.28
C ALA A 612 -15.88 8.93 21.11
N ASP A 613 -14.74 9.38 20.59
CA ASP A 613 -13.94 10.43 21.24
C ASP A 613 -14.45 11.83 20.92
N THR A 614 -14.87 12.04 19.67
CA THR A 614 -15.35 13.31 19.15
C THR A 614 -16.60 13.11 18.31
N VAL A 615 -17.59 13.99 18.46
CA VAL A 615 -18.81 13.97 17.66
C VAL A 615 -18.91 15.26 16.88
N PHE A 616 -19.10 15.16 15.56
CA PHE A 616 -19.44 16.29 14.70
C PHE A 616 -20.93 16.17 14.33
N ALA A 617 -21.72 17.17 14.70
CA ALA A 617 -23.15 17.18 14.40
C ALA A 617 -23.56 18.53 13.79
N PRO A 618 -24.62 18.57 12.99
CA PRO A 618 -25.15 19.84 12.53
C PRO A 618 -25.68 20.65 13.73
N LEU A 619 -25.68 21.96 13.54
CA LEU A 619 -26.23 22.93 14.47
C LEU A 619 -27.23 23.79 13.71
N GLY A 620 -28.37 24.07 14.33
CA GLY A 620 -29.46 24.86 13.73
C GLY A 620 -30.41 24.06 12.84
N ASP A 621 -30.37 22.72 12.87
CA ASP A 621 -31.37 21.88 12.18
C ASP A 621 -32.59 21.57 13.07
N ASP A 622 -33.51 20.75 12.56
CA ASP A 622 -34.75 20.41 13.26
C ASP A 622 -34.56 19.49 14.48
N VAL A 623 -33.35 18.96 14.68
CA VAL A 623 -33.00 18.08 15.80
C VAL A 623 -32.11 18.80 16.80
N PHE A 624 -31.08 19.48 16.30
CA PHE A 624 -30.04 20.17 17.05
C PHE A 624 -30.19 21.67 16.89
N THR A 625 -31.22 22.21 17.53
CA THR A 625 -31.61 23.62 17.38
C THR A 625 -30.57 24.61 17.89
N GLY A 626 -29.70 24.19 18.81
CA GLY A 626 -28.61 25.00 19.32
C GLY A 626 -29.00 26.34 19.93
N ILE A 627 -27.98 27.14 20.25
CA ILE A 627 -28.11 28.52 20.73
C ILE A 627 -28.15 29.53 19.55
N THR A 628 -27.90 29.11 18.32
CA THR A 628 -27.66 30.03 17.20
C THR A 628 -28.90 30.65 16.58
N GLY A 629 -30.11 30.27 17.00
CA GLY A 629 -31.35 30.91 16.52
C GLY A 629 -31.63 30.65 15.04
N GLY A 630 -31.21 29.50 14.52
CA GLY A 630 -31.54 29.04 13.16
C GLY A 630 -30.47 29.26 12.09
N SER A 631 -29.29 29.80 12.43
CA SER A 631 -28.16 29.70 11.49
C SER A 631 -27.58 28.29 11.50
N GLU A 632 -27.48 27.71 10.30
CA GLU A 632 -26.85 26.42 10.06
C GLU A 632 -25.35 26.50 10.39
N GLY A 633 -24.85 25.51 11.13
CA GLY A 633 -23.43 25.38 11.46
C GLY A 633 -23.08 23.96 11.90
N THR A 634 -21.90 23.82 12.51
CA THR A 634 -21.43 22.56 13.09
C THR A 634 -21.21 22.72 14.58
N GLN A 635 -21.77 21.83 15.37
CA GLN A 635 -21.33 21.63 16.75
C GLN A 635 -20.38 20.43 16.83
N VAL A 636 -19.38 20.56 17.68
CA VAL A 636 -18.39 19.54 17.98
C VAL A 636 -18.48 19.23 19.47
N CYS A 637 -18.57 17.95 19.84
CA CYS A 637 -18.56 17.52 21.23
C CYS A 637 -17.38 16.59 21.48
N ILE A 638 -16.49 17.00 22.39
CA ILE A 638 -15.36 16.19 22.84
C ILE A 638 -15.83 15.37 24.03
N ARG A 639 -15.82 14.05 23.86
CA ARG A 639 -16.44 13.09 24.79
C ARG A 639 -15.45 12.33 25.65
N THR A 640 -14.17 12.33 25.29
CA THR A 640 -13.13 11.64 26.07
C THR A 640 -12.10 12.60 26.63
N GLN A 641 -11.63 12.30 27.85
CA GLN A 641 -10.58 13.10 28.50
C GLN A 641 -9.27 13.07 27.71
N ARG A 642 -9.01 11.99 26.97
CA ARG A 642 -7.84 11.84 26.10
C ARG A 642 -7.73 12.97 25.06
N VAL A 643 -8.83 13.27 24.36
CA VAL A 643 -8.84 14.36 23.36
C VAL A 643 -8.86 15.72 24.05
N ALA A 644 -9.61 15.87 25.16
CA ALA A 644 -9.58 17.08 25.95
C ALA A 644 -8.17 17.43 26.46
N ASP A 645 -7.37 16.43 26.86
CA ASP A 645 -5.99 16.63 27.29
C ASP A 645 -5.08 17.12 26.15
N ARG A 646 -5.35 16.74 24.90
CA ARG A 646 -4.66 17.31 23.73
C ARG A 646 -4.97 18.79 23.53
N LEU A 647 -6.23 19.17 23.69
CA LEU A 647 -6.65 20.57 23.64
C LEU A 647 -6.08 21.37 24.82
N ASN A 648 -6.02 20.77 26.02
CA ASN A 648 -5.40 21.36 27.20
C ASN A 648 -3.90 21.58 27.03
N GLN A 649 -3.20 20.73 26.28
CA GLN A 649 -1.78 20.97 25.96
C GLN A 649 -1.58 22.28 25.19
N GLN A 650 -2.45 22.59 24.21
CA GLN A 650 -2.38 23.85 23.47
C GLN A 650 -2.60 25.07 24.37
N ILE A 651 -3.55 24.96 25.32
CA ILE A 651 -3.81 25.97 26.35
C ILE A 651 -2.53 26.28 27.16
N LEU A 652 -1.84 25.23 27.61
CA LEU A 652 -0.64 25.37 28.44
C LEU A 652 0.56 25.92 27.64
N THR A 653 0.65 25.63 26.35
CA THR A 653 1.77 26.07 25.50
C THR A 653 1.57 27.46 24.90
N GLY A 654 0.37 28.05 25.02
CA GLY A 654 0.07 29.38 24.48
C GLY A 654 0.06 29.44 22.94
N HIS A 655 -0.21 28.30 22.29
CA HIS A 655 -0.31 28.16 20.84
C HIS A 655 -1.75 28.17 20.37
#